data_AF-A0A3F2RYA1-F1
#
_entry.id   AF-A0A3F2RYA1-F1
#
_cell.length_a   1.000
_cell.length_b   1.000
_cell.length_c   1.000
_cell.angle_alpha   90.00
_cell.angle_beta   90.00
_cell.angle_gamma   90.00
#
_symmetry.space_group_name_H-M   'P 1'
#
loop_
_entity.id
_entity.type
_entity.pdbx_description
1 polymer ?
#
loop_
_entity_poly.entity_id
_entity_poly.type
_entity_poly.pdbx_seq_one_letter_code
_entity_poly.pdbx_strand_id
1 'polypeptide(L)'
;MLRLKGGDFNTPFLHLVLRVGAINAPFSEALIQELFADKSEEEKDFYGGDVRALLLEKMTTKDEEGNTLFHLCARYDLVKCMDLLAAFYQRQMGAANAEESPEGGEGKKRLLKLETLLEKGNKVGFRALHEAMKYRAADAARSLVNKYKVDVNSLNSLHQTPAYVVALADFAEGVEILRGSPRQVPANFALEDTYGYPVFGILRSREFKRPNVQWDHEIECADIADILRVHEYHYVDRVRQNCTPLAASIVGKKPVASKHDDGNALPGQPVTKSTSEVNGDAEECHATFSLDLDTALSLRSYDAASRAAGAVCKAVDEVVAGKCRNAFCIVRPPGHHAGPVGKVVCENDPEGSLGFCLFNNVAVGAAYARAHLKHRGINKVAILDFDVHHGNGTEEIVRQLVPSTKEFEFETPYGVGKQVVHQYKPWRNEDDADNVFFCSVHGYGHKDPENKEELPKGETQGWLYPGSGESNVKQSPVIWDEGLPFCYEGSAPSRLKWRSAFRDNILPKLREFCPDLIFLSSGFDAHKKELVNWGYVSLLEQDYEWLVGHVKQIANTCCNGRLISVLEGGYNFHGRMVSPFARSVAAHTRALINPAQEQWDEEEIAKEAAHEQALLANYMAPAAPAVMLQTKKRVKADAAISTGRSRSKRARKEVDYVALAKELNE
;
A
#
# COMPACT_ATOMS: atom_id res chain seq x y z
N MET A 1 17.04 14.95 36.63
CA MET A 1 16.45 15.11 35.28
C MET A 1 15.06 15.74 35.34
N LEU A 2 14.07 15.16 36.03
CA LEU A 2 12.73 15.78 36.13
C LEU A 2 12.75 17.22 36.67
N ARG A 3 13.53 17.49 37.73
CA ARG A 3 13.73 18.85 38.28
C ARG A 3 14.61 19.78 37.43
N LEU A 4 15.42 19.22 36.52
CA LEU A 4 16.24 20.00 35.61
C LEU A 4 15.36 20.43 34.44
N LYS A 5 14.72 21.60 34.56
CA LYS A 5 14.27 22.34 33.38
C LYS A 5 15.52 22.70 32.56
N GLY A 6 16.00 21.82 31.69
CA GLY A 6 17.15 22.18 30.84
C GLY A 6 17.96 21.00 30.31
N GLY A 7 17.98 20.92 28.99
CA GLY A 7 18.84 20.08 28.18
C GLY A 7 18.13 19.75 26.88
N ASP A 8 18.31 20.57 25.83
CA ASP A 8 18.13 20.43 24.37
C ASP A 8 17.22 19.34 23.74
N PHE A 9 16.31 18.72 24.48
CA PHE A 9 15.39 17.72 23.95
C PHE A 9 13.99 18.32 23.91
N ASN A 10 13.49 18.56 22.69
CA ASN A 10 12.11 19.00 22.43
C ASN A 10 11.06 18.00 22.97
N THR A 11 11.45 16.74 23.21
CA THR A 11 10.58 15.69 23.75
C THR A 11 10.74 15.52 25.27
N PRO A 12 9.64 15.48 26.07
CA PRO A 12 9.73 15.37 27.52
C PRO A 12 10.36 14.04 27.99
N PHE A 13 11.19 14.07 29.04
CA PHE A 13 11.93 12.91 29.57
C PHE A 13 11.07 11.63 29.76
N LEU A 14 9.87 11.74 30.34
CA LEU A 14 8.99 10.58 30.54
C LEU A 14 8.51 9.95 29.23
N HIS A 15 8.34 10.76 28.17
CA HIS A 15 8.00 10.24 26.84
C HIS A 15 9.18 9.45 26.28
N LEU A 16 10.41 9.94 26.45
CA LEU A 16 11.63 9.23 26.06
C LEU A 16 11.76 7.88 26.79
N VAL A 17 11.50 7.85 28.10
CA VAL A 17 11.50 6.60 28.88
C VAL A 17 10.53 5.58 28.28
N LEU A 18 9.29 5.97 27.99
CA LEU A 18 8.32 5.05 27.40
C LEU A 18 8.72 4.59 25.98
N ARG A 19 9.39 5.44 25.19
CA ARG A 19 9.97 5.05 23.90
C ARG A 19 11.11 4.03 24.06
N VAL A 20 11.96 4.17 25.09
CA VAL A 20 12.95 3.13 25.45
C VAL A 20 12.25 1.82 25.82
N GLY A 21 11.05 1.90 26.41
CA GLY A 21 10.20 0.75 26.71
C GLY A 21 9.85 -0.11 25.50
N ALA A 22 9.86 0.46 24.29
CA ALA A 22 9.72 -0.30 23.06
C ALA A 22 10.87 -1.32 22.83
N ILE A 23 12.04 -1.06 23.41
CA ILE A 23 13.24 -1.89 23.30
C ILE A 23 13.44 -2.70 24.58
N ASN A 24 13.18 -2.11 25.74
CA ASN A 24 13.36 -2.71 27.05
C ASN A 24 12.21 -2.34 28.00
N ALA A 25 11.12 -3.10 27.91
CA ALA A 25 9.95 -2.91 28.75
C ALA A 25 10.27 -3.00 30.26
N PRO A 26 11.03 -4.00 30.75
CA PRO A 26 11.36 -4.10 32.18
C PRO A 26 12.03 -2.85 32.77
N PHE A 27 12.92 -2.20 32.01
CA PHE A 27 13.56 -0.96 32.45
C PHE A 27 12.54 0.16 32.65
N SER A 28 11.67 0.35 31.67
CA SER A 28 10.64 1.39 31.72
C SER A 28 9.62 1.11 32.81
N GLU A 29 9.21 -0.16 32.97
CA GLU A 29 8.34 -0.60 34.04
C GLU A 29 8.93 -0.29 35.41
N ALA A 30 10.19 -0.68 35.66
CA ALA A 30 10.86 -0.43 36.94
C ALA A 30 10.99 1.06 37.25
N LEU A 31 11.33 1.88 36.25
CA LEU A 31 11.47 3.32 36.43
C LEU A 31 10.12 4.01 36.64
N ILE A 32 9.10 3.64 35.87
CA ILE A 32 7.74 4.17 36.05
C ILE A 32 7.17 3.70 37.39
N GLN A 33 7.42 2.46 37.81
CA GLN A 33 7.04 1.98 39.13
C GLN A 33 7.72 2.81 40.22
N GLU A 34 9.04 3.00 40.16
CA GLU A 34 9.75 3.79 41.16
C GLU A 34 9.24 5.25 41.25
N LEU A 35 8.83 5.85 40.12
CA LEU A 35 8.34 7.22 40.06
C LEU A 35 6.86 7.38 40.44
N PHE A 36 6.02 6.37 40.20
CA PHE A 36 4.56 6.47 40.29
C PHE A 36 3.89 5.44 41.23
N ALA A 37 4.63 4.49 41.82
CA ALA A 37 4.09 3.49 42.74
C ALA A 37 3.71 4.09 44.11
N ASP A 38 2.87 3.33 44.84
CA ASP A 38 2.52 3.61 46.22
C ASP A 38 3.67 3.23 47.15
N LYS A 39 4.29 4.23 47.77
CA LYS A 39 5.18 4.04 48.91
C LYS A 39 4.38 4.25 50.19
N SER A 40 4.48 3.33 51.15
CA SER A 40 3.78 3.42 52.45
C SER A 40 4.30 4.63 53.25
N GLU A 41 3.52 5.15 54.21
CA GLU A 41 3.97 6.26 55.07
C GLU A 41 5.25 5.95 55.88
N GLU A 42 5.63 4.68 55.99
CA GLU A 42 6.86 4.22 56.64
C GLU A 42 8.11 4.37 55.76
N GLU A 43 7.95 4.42 54.43
CA GLU A 43 9.02 4.77 53.50
C GLU A 43 9.05 6.30 53.34
N LYS A 44 10.10 6.96 53.86
CA LYS A 44 10.32 8.41 53.67
C LYS A 44 10.01 8.79 52.22
N ASP A 45 8.99 9.62 52.01
CA ASP A 45 8.54 10.10 50.69
C ASP A 45 9.70 10.85 50.01
N PHE A 46 10.54 10.10 49.30
CA PHE A 46 11.83 10.57 48.78
C PHE A 46 11.67 11.73 47.78
N TYR A 47 10.49 11.82 47.15
CA TYR A 47 10.23 12.77 46.07
C TYR A 47 9.49 14.04 46.54
N GLY A 48 8.73 13.99 47.65
CA GLY A 48 7.98 15.12 48.22
C GLY A 48 6.84 15.65 47.33
N GLY A 49 6.06 16.62 47.85
CA GLY A 49 4.89 17.18 47.16
C GLY A 49 5.19 17.86 45.81
N ASP A 50 6.32 18.57 45.71
CA ASP A 50 6.70 19.30 44.48
C ASP A 50 6.94 18.38 43.28
N VAL A 51 7.53 17.20 43.51
CA VAL A 51 7.78 16.25 42.42
C VAL A 51 6.47 15.58 41.98
N ARG A 52 5.55 15.30 42.91
CA ARG A 52 4.23 14.76 42.57
C ARG A 52 3.42 15.73 41.71
N ALA A 53 3.45 17.03 42.04
CA ALA A 53 2.83 18.07 41.23
C ALA A 53 3.43 18.14 39.81
N LEU A 54 4.76 18.05 39.70
CA LEU A 54 5.45 18.03 38.41
C LEU A 54 5.12 16.77 37.58
N LEU A 55 5.07 15.59 38.20
CA LEU A 55 4.69 14.35 37.53
C LEU A 55 3.28 14.44 36.97
N LEU A 56 2.34 14.99 37.76
CA LEU A 56 0.97 15.21 37.34
C LEU A 56 0.86 16.18 36.14
N GLU A 57 1.63 17.26 36.14
CA GLU A 57 1.75 18.16 34.98
C GLU A 57 2.22 17.40 33.73
N LYS A 58 3.24 16.54 33.87
CA LYS A 58 3.82 15.80 32.74
C LYS A 58 2.91 14.72 32.16
N MET A 59 1.97 14.17 32.94
CA MET A 59 0.99 13.21 32.43
C MET A 59 0.06 13.80 31.35
N THR A 60 -0.17 15.11 31.37
CA THR A 60 -1.02 15.79 30.38
C THR A 60 -0.24 16.49 29.28
N THR A 61 1.10 16.52 29.40
CA THR A 61 2.00 17.08 28.40
C THR A 61 2.00 16.20 27.16
N LYS A 62 2.14 16.83 26.00
CA LYS A 62 2.24 16.16 24.71
C LYS A 62 3.67 16.23 24.20
N ASP A 63 4.10 15.20 23.47
CA ASP A 63 5.34 15.25 22.69
C ASP A 63 5.15 16.00 21.35
N GLU A 64 6.20 15.98 20.52
CA GLU A 64 6.23 16.61 19.19
C GLU A 64 5.18 16.04 18.23
N GLU A 65 4.74 14.80 18.41
CA GLU A 65 3.66 14.15 17.64
C GLU A 65 2.28 14.40 18.26
N GLY A 66 2.22 15.13 19.38
CA GLY A 66 1.00 15.37 20.12
C GLY A 66 0.58 14.21 21.03
N ASN A 67 1.40 13.18 21.17
CA ASN A 67 1.10 12.00 21.97
C ASN A 67 1.28 12.31 23.46
N THR A 68 0.36 11.79 24.29
CA THR A 68 0.55 11.74 25.75
C THR A 68 1.24 10.44 26.15
N LEU A 69 1.63 10.32 27.43
CA LEU A 69 2.19 9.07 27.97
C LEU A 69 1.29 7.85 27.71
N PHE A 70 -0.04 7.99 27.78
CA PHE A 70 -0.99 6.91 27.52
C PHE A 70 -1.00 6.46 26.04
N HIS A 71 -0.79 7.39 25.10
CA HIS A 71 -0.65 7.03 23.69
C HIS A 71 0.61 6.19 23.47
N LEU A 72 1.72 6.56 24.12
CA LEU A 72 2.98 5.81 24.02
C LEU A 72 2.87 4.43 24.67
N CYS A 73 2.23 4.32 25.85
CA CYS A 73 1.98 3.02 26.46
C CYS A 73 1.10 2.13 25.56
N ALA A 74 0.09 2.71 24.93
CA ALA A 74 -0.78 1.99 23.99
C ALA A 74 -0.03 1.57 22.72
N ARG A 75 0.81 2.44 22.17
CA ARG A 75 1.61 2.19 20.97
C ARG A 75 2.66 1.09 21.17
N TYR A 76 3.28 1.02 22.35
CA TYR A 76 4.37 0.09 22.67
C TYR A 76 3.94 -1.10 23.54
N ASP A 77 2.64 -1.30 23.74
CA ASP A 77 2.06 -2.37 24.55
C ASP A 77 2.56 -2.44 26.01
N LEU A 78 2.88 -1.28 26.60
CA LEU A 78 3.41 -1.15 27.97
C LEU A 78 2.28 -1.09 29.01
N VAL A 79 1.56 -2.20 29.17
CA VAL A 79 0.34 -2.27 30.02
C VAL A 79 0.61 -1.94 31.48
N LYS A 80 1.71 -2.42 32.07
CA LYS A 80 2.03 -2.12 33.47
C LYS A 80 2.33 -0.65 33.69
N CYS A 81 3.06 -0.02 32.78
CA CYS A 81 3.31 1.42 32.84
C CYS A 81 2.01 2.21 32.75
N MET A 82 1.12 1.84 31.83
CA MET A 82 -0.21 2.45 31.70
C MET A 82 -1.01 2.32 33.01
N ASP A 83 -0.98 1.14 33.63
CA ASP A 83 -1.68 0.86 34.88
C ASP A 83 -1.15 1.67 36.07
N LEU A 84 0.17 1.77 36.19
CA LEU A 84 0.82 2.57 37.24
C LEU A 84 0.50 4.06 37.07
N LEU A 85 0.58 4.57 35.84
CA LEU A 85 0.23 5.96 35.51
C LEU A 85 -1.25 6.24 35.82
N ALA A 86 -2.16 5.36 35.40
CA ALA A 86 -3.59 5.52 35.65
C ALA A 86 -3.92 5.52 37.14
N ALA A 87 -3.34 4.59 37.91
CA ALA A 87 -3.54 4.49 39.36
C ALA A 87 -3.06 5.75 40.08
N PHE A 88 -1.87 6.26 39.74
CA PHE A 88 -1.36 7.52 40.27
C PHE A 88 -2.30 8.70 39.97
N TYR A 89 -2.76 8.83 38.72
CA TYR A 89 -3.63 9.94 38.31
C TYR A 89 -4.97 9.93 39.06
N GLN A 90 -5.59 8.76 39.23
CA GLN A 90 -6.85 8.61 39.96
C GLN A 90 -6.72 8.99 41.44
N ARG A 91 -5.62 8.63 42.10
CA ARG A 91 -5.38 9.01 43.50
C ARG A 91 -5.23 10.52 43.67
N GLN A 92 -4.45 11.17 42.80
CA GLN A 92 -4.26 12.63 42.86
C GLN A 92 -5.57 13.38 42.59
N MET A 93 -6.42 12.86 41.70
CA MET A 93 -7.79 13.35 41.51
C MET A 93 -8.64 13.20 42.78
N GLY A 94 -8.55 12.05 43.46
CA GLY A 94 -9.27 11.81 44.72
C GLY A 94 -8.84 12.75 45.84
N ALA A 95 -7.53 13.00 45.98
CA ALA A 95 -6.97 13.94 46.95
C ALA A 95 -7.38 15.39 46.66
N ALA A 96 -7.29 15.82 45.39
CA ALA A 96 -7.68 17.17 44.98
C ALA A 96 -9.18 17.45 45.19
N ASN A 97 -10.06 16.46 44.98
CA ASN A 97 -11.49 16.60 45.24
C ASN A 97 -11.85 16.58 46.74
N ALA A 98 -10.98 16.03 47.61
CA ALA A 98 -11.19 16.02 49.06
C ALA A 98 -10.74 17.32 49.74
N GLU A 99 -9.86 18.10 49.11
CA GLU A 99 -9.34 19.38 49.63
C GLU A 99 -10.16 20.62 49.19
N GLU A 100 -11.13 20.48 48.28
CA GLU A 100 -12.02 21.59 47.88
C GLU A 100 -13.06 21.91 48.99
N SER A 101 -12.67 22.79 49.91
CA SER A 101 -13.59 23.57 50.76
C SER A 101 -14.27 24.67 49.93
N PRO A 102 -15.53 25.08 50.22
CA PRO A 102 -16.33 25.95 49.36
C PRO A 102 -15.91 27.44 49.31
N GLU A 103 -14.70 27.80 49.74
CA GLU A 103 -14.25 29.20 49.74
C GLU A 103 -13.02 29.41 48.86
N GLY A 104 -13.27 30.05 47.70
CA GLY A 104 -12.46 31.10 47.09
C GLY A 104 -10.98 30.81 46.75
N GLY A 105 -10.71 30.57 45.46
CA GLY A 105 -9.36 30.73 44.91
C GLY A 105 -9.34 30.65 43.38
N GLU A 106 -9.22 31.79 42.70
CA GLU A 106 -9.04 31.87 41.25
C GLU A 106 -7.71 31.23 40.82
N GLY A 107 -7.74 30.33 39.84
CA GLY A 107 -6.58 30.01 38.99
C GLY A 107 -5.98 28.60 39.01
N LYS A 108 -6.53 27.60 39.72
CA LYS A 108 -6.04 26.21 39.58
C LYS A 108 -6.72 25.52 38.36
N LYS A 109 -5.92 25.13 37.35
CA LYS A 109 -6.39 24.33 36.20
C LYS A 109 -7.05 23.05 36.70
N ARG A 110 -8.37 22.95 36.54
CA ARG A 110 -9.16 21.77 36.90
C ARG A 110 -8.65 20.54 36.15
N LEU A 111 -8.27 19.50 36.88
CA LEU A 111 -7.80 18.24 36.30
C LEU A 111 -8.96 17.53 35.57
N LEU A 112 -8.64 16.91 34.44
CA LEU A 112 -9.61 16.16 33.64
C LEU A 112 -9.90 14.82 34.31
N LYS A 113 -11.08 14.24 34.09
CA LYS A 113 -11.31 12.84 34.45
C LYS A 113 -10.37 11.93 33.64
N LEU A 114 -9.96 10.80 34.21
CA LEU A 114 -9.07 9.86 33.52
C LEU A 114 -9.68 9.39 32.19
N GLU A 115 -11.00 9.13 32.13
CA GLU A 115 -11.66 8.76 30.88
C GLU A 115 -11.46 9.84 29.82
N THR A 116 -11.65 11.11 30.18
CA THR A 116 -11.44 12.25 29.28
C THR A 116 -9.99 12.37 28.81
N LEU A 117 -9.02 12.00 29.65
CA LEU A 117 -7.61 12.02 29.29
C LEU A 117 -7.23 10.90 28.32
N LEU A 118 -7.77 9.69 28.51
CA LEU A 118 -7.59 8.54 27.60
C LEU A 118 -8.26 8.75 26.24
N GLU A 119 -9.35 9.51 26.23
CA GLU A 119 -10.13 9.89 25.03
C GLU A 119 -9.54 11.12 24.30
N LYS A 120 -8.50 11.75 24.85
CA LYS A 120 -7.90 12.95 24.27
C LYS A 120 -7.05 12.57 23.05
N GLY A 121 -7.33 13.16 21.89
CA GLY A 121 -6.58 12.89 20.67
C GLY A 121 -5.17 13.54 20.62
N ASN A 122 -4.26 12.92 19.86
CA ASN A 122 -2.95 13.47 19.46
C ASN A 122 -3.06 14.50 18.30
N LYS A 123 -1.96 14.88 17.63
CA LYS A 123 -2.00 15.86 16.52
C LYS A 123 -2.89 15.42 15.35
N VAL A 124 -2.91 14.11 15.07
CA VAL A 124 -3.76 13.51 14.02
C VAL A 124 -5.11 13.03 14.58
N GLY A 125 -5.43 13.38 15.82
CA GLY A 125 -6.68 13.04 16.48
C GLY A 125 -6.85 11.57 16.86
N PHE A 126 -5.80 10.74 16.76
CA PHE A 126 -5.83 9.38 17.32
C PHE A 126 -5.85 9.44 18.84
N ARG A 127 -6.69 8.60 19.45
CA ARG A 127 -6.77 8.40 20.90
C ARG A 127 -5.92 7.17 21.28
N ALA A 128 -5.76 6.91 22.58
CA ALA A 128 -4.97 5.76 23.05
C ALA A 128 -5.44 4.43 22.45
N LEU A 129 -6.76 4.21 22.30
CA LEU A 129 -7.29 3.00 21.69
C LEU A 129 -6.99 2.91 20.18
N HIS A 130 -7.07 4.02 19.44
CA HIS A 130 -6.69 4.04 18.02
C HIS A 130 -5.21 3.69 17.84
N GLU A 131 -4.33 4.22 18.69
CA GLU A 131 -2.90 3.89 18.68
C GLU A 131 -2.66 2.40 18.96
N ALA A 132 -3.32 1.83 19.99
CA ALA A 132 -3.23 0.40 20.27
C ALA A 132 -3.67 -0.47 19.08
N MET A 133 -4.76 -0.10 18.40
CA MET A 133 -5.24 -0.83 17.22
C MET A 133 -4.29 -0.69 16.04
N LYS A 134 -3.79 0.53 15.78
CA LYS A 134 -2.86 0.84 14.69
C LYS A 134 -1.56 0.05 14.81
N TYR A 135 -1.03 -0.06 16.03
CA TYR A 135 0.25 -0.73 16.32
C TYR A 135 0.10 -2.17 16.81
N ARG A 136 -1.11 -2.74 16.77
CA ARG A 136 -1.40 -4.14 17.13
C ARG A 136 -1.03 -4.51 18.57
N ALA A 137 -1.13 -3.56 19.50
CA ALA A 137 -0.84 -3.76 20.92
C ALA A 137 -2.03 -4.43 21.62
N ALA A 138 -2.03 -5.76 21.65
CA ALA A 138 -3.18 -6.56 22.06
C ALA A 138 -3.53 -6.40 23.54
N ASP A 139 -2.51 -6.38 24.41
CA ASP A 139 -2.73 -6.34 25.85
C ASP A 139 -3.15 -4.94 26.31
N ALA A 140 -2.56 -3.89 25.72
CA ALA A 140 -2.98 -2.52 25.91
C ALA A 140 -4.41 -2.30 25.39
N ALA A 141 -4.74 -2.81 24.21
CA ALA A 141 -6.11 -2.76 23.67
C ALA A 141 -7.11 -3.44 24.61
N ARG A 142 -6.80 -4.65 25.11
CA ARG A 142 -7.62 -5.35 26.12
C ARG A 142 -7.79 -4.50 27.38
N SER A 143 -6.73 -3.93 27.91
CA SER A 143 -6.80 -3.12 29.13
C SER A 143 -7.63 -1.85 28.90
N LEU A 144 -7.44 -1.15 27.78
CA LEU A 144 -8.23 0.04 27.41
C LEU A 144 -9.72 -0.28 27.28
N VAL A 145 -10.09 -1.38 26.61
CA VAL A 145 -11.50 -1.76 26.41
C VAL A 145 -12.12 -2.36 27.67
N ASN A 146 -11.45 -3.33 28.31
CA ASN A 146 -12.04 -4.11 29.39
C ASN A 146 -11.88 -3.47 30.77
N LYS A 147 -10.72 -2.85 31.06
CA LYS A 147 -10.44 -2.26 32.37
C LYS A 147 -10.82 -0.78 32.41
N TYR A 148 -10.31 0.01 31.46
CA TYR A 148 -10.55 1.46 31.44
C TYR A 148 -11.85 1.88 30.73
N LYS A 149 -12.51 0.94 30.05
CA LYS A 149 -13.76 1.19 29.32
C LYS A 149 -13.61 2.38 28.37
N VAL A 150 -12.61 2.38 27.50
CA VAL A 150 -12.49 3.42 26.45
C VAL A 150 -13.57 3.20 25.38
N ASP A 151 -14.09 4.27 24.78
CA ASP A 151 -15.08 4.17 23.71
C ASP A 151 -14.52 3.54 22.44
N VAL A 152 -15.08 2.36 22.11
CA VAL A 152 -14.75 1.56 20.93
C VAL A 152 -15.31 2.12 19.63
N ASN A 153 -16.18 3.13 19.70
CA ASN A 153 -16.80 3.80 18.54
C ASN A 153 -16.32 5.26 18.38
N SER A 154 -15.34 5.67 19.17
CA SER A 154 -14.84 7.04 19.16
C SER A 154 -14.21 7.42 17.82
N LEU A 155 -14.63 8.54 17.24
CA LEU A 155 -14.07 9.03 15.98
C LEU A 155 -12.79 9.83 16.23
N ASN A 156 -11.78 9.60 15.39
CA ASN A 156 -10.60 10.45 15.29
C ASN A 156 -10.85 11.66 14.35
N SER A 157 -9.83 12.50 14.13
CA SER A 157 -9.93 13.66 13.23
C SER A 157 -10.18 13.30 11.76
N LEU A 158 -9.87 12.06 11.38
CA LEU A 158 -10.10 11.50 10.04
C LEU A 158 -11.46 10.80 9.92
N HIS A 159 -12.33 10.90 10.93
CA HIS A 159 -13.61 10.21 11.03
C HIS A 159 -13.52 8.67 11.01
N GLN A 160 -12.45 8.12 11.58
CA GLN A 160 -12.19 6.68 11.69
C GLN A 160 -12.46 6.21 13.13
N THR A 161 -13.13 5.07 13.25
CA THR A 161 -13.35 4.35 14.53
C THR A 161 -12.15 3.45 14.87
N PRO A 162 -12.00 2.97 16.12
CA PRO A 162 -11.06 1.89 16.44
C PRO A 162 -11.24 0.64 15.56
N ALA A 163 -12.48 0.27 15.24
CA ALA A 163 -12.81 -0.82 14.34
C ALA A 163 -12.28 -0.58 12.91
N TYR A 164 -12.35 0.65 12.42
CA TYR A 164 -11.74 1.04 11.15
C TYR A 164 -10.22 0.85 11.18
N VAL A 165 -9.58 1.38 12.22
CA VAL A 165 -8.12 1.34 12.38
C VAL A 165 -7.62 -0.10 12.51
N VAL A 166 -8.36 -0.97 13.21
CA VAL A 166 -8.02 -2.39 13.36
C VAL A 166 -8.06 -3.15 12.03
N ALA A 167 -9.03 -2.83 11.17
CA ALA A 167 -9.16 -3.42 9.85
C ALA A 167 -8.01 -2.98 8.92
N LEU A 168 -7.65 -1.69 8.93
CA LEU A 168 -6.49 -1.17 8.22
C LEU A 168 -5.18 -1.82 8.68
N ALA A 169 -5.04 -2.01 9.98
CA ALA A 169 -3.87 -2.62 10.58
C ALA A 169 -3.81 -4.14 10.38
N ASP A 170 -4.81 -4.79 9.77
CA ASP A 170 -4.89 -6.26 9.65
C ASP A 170 -4.70 -6.97 11.00
N PHE A 171 -5.35 -6.44 12.04
CA PHE A 171 -5.17 -6.89 13.42
C PHE A 171 -6.36 -7.74 13.88
N ALA A 172 -6.36 -9.01 13.47
CA ALA A 172 -7.47 -9.93 13.74
C ALA A 172 -7.83 -10.07 15.23
N GLU A 173 -6.84 -10.11 16.11
CA GLU A 173 -7.09 -10.18 17.56
C GLU A 173 -7.73 -8.89 18.12
N GLY A 174 -7.36 -7.73 17.60
CA GLY A 174 -8.00 -6.46 17.95
C GLY A 174 -9.49 -6.41 17.59
N VAL A 175 -9.90 -7.07 16.52
CA VAL A 175 -11.32 -7.22 16.13
C VAL A 175 -12.09 -7.97 17.20
N GLU A 176 -11.53 -9.08 17.68
CA GLU A 176 -12.15 -9.89 18.73
C GLU A 176 -12.22 -9.12 20.05
N ILE A 177 -11.19 -8.33 20.37
CA ILE A 177 -11.20 -7.42 21.53
C ILE A 177 -12.34 -6.40 21.42
N LEU A 178 -12.52 -5.77 20.26
CA LEU A 178 -13.58 -4.79 20.02
C LEU A 178 -14.98 -5.42 20.04
N ARG A 179 -15.14 -6.62 19.47
CA ARG A 179 -16.41 -7.39 19.50
C ARG A 179 -16.78 -7.85 20.90
N GLY A 180 -15.79 -8.27 21.69
CA GLY A 180 -15.96 -8.69 23.08
C GLY A 180 -16.14 -7.55 24.08
N SER A 181 -16.24 -6.29 23.61
CA SER A 181 -16.38 -5.12 24.47
C SER A 181 -17.63 -5.23 25.36
N PRO A 182 -17.51 -5.07 26.70
CA PRO A 182 -18.62 -5.25 27.64
C PRO A 182 -19.64 -4.08 27.67
N ARG A 183 -19.66 -3.19 26.68
CA ARG A 183 -20.51 -2.01 26.64
C ARG A 183 -21.83 -2.24 25.88
N GLN A 184 -22.85 -1.45 26.20
CA GLN A 184 -24.19 -1.53 25.59
C GLN A 184 -24.21 -1.26 24.07
N VAL A 185 -23.17 -0.63 23.53
CA VAL A 185 -23.05 -0.36 22.09
C VAL A 185 -21.94 -1.25 21.54
N PRO A 186 -22.26 -2.28 20.73
CA PRO A 186 -21.26 -3.06 20.01
C PRO A 186 -20.34 -2.15 19.20
N ALA A 187 -19.09 -2.55 19.00
CA ALA A 187 -18.24 -1.88 18.02
C ALA A 187 -18.93 -1.97 16.64
N ASN A 188 -19.32 -0.82 16.08
CA ASN A 188 -20.06 -0.79 14.83
C ASN A 188 -19.10 -1.00 13.67
N PHE A 189 -18.99 -2.25 13.19
CA PHE A 189 -18.32 -2.56 11.92
C PHE A 189 -19.32 -2.33 10.78
N ALA A 190 -19.77 -1.10 10.59
CA ALA A 190 -20.61 -0.79 9.44
C ALA A 190 -19.83 -1.13 8.16
N LEU A 191 -20.49 -1.68 7.14
CA LEU A 191 -19.94 -1.85 5.78
C LEU A 191 -19.35 -0.55 5.21
N GLU A 192 -19.79 0.59 5.72
CA GLU A 192 -19.27 1.90 5.36
C GLU A 192 -17.89 2.19 5.98
N ASP A 193 -17.51 1.55 7.08
CA ASP A 193 -16.20 1.75 7.72
C ASP A 193 -15.16 0.70 7.26
N THR A 194 -15.49 -0.12 6.26
CA THR A 194 -14.58 -1.13 5.71
C THR A 194 -14.31 -0.89 4.23
N TYR A 195 -13.10 -1.23 3.77
CA TYR A 195 -12.72 -1.23 2.34
C TYR A 195 -13.02 -2.56 1.64
N GLY A 196 -13.75 -3.44 2.33
CA GLY A 196 -13.94 -4.83 1.93
C GLY A 196 -15.40 -5.13 1.67
N TYR A 197 -15.79 -5.18 0.40
CA TYR A 197 -16.87 -6.05 -0.04
C TYR A 197 -16.21 -7.32 -0.59
N PRO A 198 -16.47 -8.52 -0.03
CA PRO A 198 -15.68 -9.74 -0.32
C PRO A 198 -15.70 -10.20 -1.78
N VAL A 199 -16.59 -9.63 -2.60
CA VAL A 199 -16.76 -9.97 -4.02
C VAL A 199 -16.22 -8.88 -4.96
N PHE A 200 -16.12 -7.63 -4.51
CA PHE A 200 -15.94 -6.48 -5.43
C PHE A 200 -14.85 -5.48 -5.04
N GLY A 201 -14.19 -5.63 -3.89
CA GLY A 201 -13.02 -4.80 -3.51
C GLY A 201 -13.29 -3.28 -3.59
N ILE A 202 -14.35 -2.79 -2.94
CA ILE A 202 -14.82 -1.42 -3.17
C ILE A 202 -14.14 -0.40 -2.24
N LEU A 203 -13.60 0.66 -2.85
CA LEU A 203 -13.08 1.89 -2.26
C LEU A 203 -14.21 2.86 -1.80
N ARG A 204 -15.31 2.36 -1.22
CA ARG A 204 -16.46 3.18 -0.79
C ARG A 204 -16.64 3.18 0.73
N SER A 205 -15.52 3.31 1.44
CA SER A 205 -15.55 3.54 2.87
C SER A 205 -15.88 5.01 3.19
N ARG A 206 -16.25 5.28 4.45
CA ARG A 206 -16.66 6.58 4.98
C ARG A 206 -15.61 7.65 4.72
N GLU A 207 -14.34 7.29 4.65
CA GLU A 207 -13.27 8.25 4.36
C GLU A 207 -13.36 8.85 2.94
N PHE A 208 -14.01 8.17 2.00
CA PHE A 208 -14.21 8.62 0.61
C PHE A 208 -15.63 9.16 0.34
N LYS A 209 -16.47 9.27 1.37
CA LYS A 209 -17.77 9.94 1.30
C LYS A 209 -17.67 11.45 1.59
N ARG A 210 -16.49 12.05 1.37
CA ARG A 210 -16.25 13.47 1.64
C ARG A 210 -16.83 14.34 0.53
N PRO A 211 -17.24 15.59 0.82
CA PRO A 211 -17.78 16.51 -0.18
C PRO A 211 -16.81 16.83 -1.34
N ASN A 212 -15.50 16.67 -1.12
CA ASN A 212 -14.45 16.92 -2.10
C ASN A 212 -14.10 15.68 -2.96
N VAL A 213 -14.87 14.60 -2.87
CA VAL A 213 -14.72 13.39 -3.69
C VAL A 213 -15.99 13.18 -4.49
N GLN A 214 -15.86 13.20 -5.81
CA GLN A 214 -16.95 12.90 -6.73
C GLN A 214 -16.70 11.53 -7.35
N TRP A 215 -17.75 10.70 -7.39
CA TRP A 215 -17.73 9.41 -8.06
C TRP A 215 -18.42 9.53 -9.40
N ASP A 216 -17.77 9.02 -10.43
CA ASP A 216 -18.32 8.98 -11.77
C ASP A 216 -18.43 7.53 -12.25
N HIS A 217 -19.60 7.19 -12.79
CA HIS A 217 -19.93 5.86 -13.28
C HIS A 217 -20.34 5.88 -14.75
N GLU A 218 -20.51 7.06 -15.34
CA GLU A 218 -20.97 7.25 -16.71
C GLU A 218 -19.77 7.46 -17.61
N ILE A 219 -19.08 6.36 -17.91
CA ILE A 219 -17.87 6.35 -18.73
C ILE A 219 -18.21 5.90 -20.15
N GLU A 220 -18.01 6.79 -21.11
CA GLU A 220 -18.11 6.48 -22.54
C GLU A 220 -16.88 5.71 -23.04
N CYS A 221 -17.01 5.04 -24.17
CA CYS A 221 -15.86 4.46 -24.86
C CYS A 221 -14.97 5.58 -25.41
N ALA A 222 -13.65 5.39 -25.40
CA ALA A 222 -12.75 6.25 -26.16
C ALA A 222 -13.10 6.22 -27.65
N ASP A 223 -12.92 7.35 -28.33
CA ASP A 223 -13.01 7.39 -29.79
C ASP A 223 -11.93 6.47 -30.36
N ILE A 224 -12.30 5.70 -31.39
CA ILE A 224 -11.36 4.82 -32.09
C ILE A 224 -10.15 5.60 -32.63
N ALA A 225 -10.34 6.87 -33.03
CA ALA A 225 -9.24 7.71 -33.49
C ALA A 225 -8.19 7.94 -32.38
N ASP A 226 -8.60 8.05 -31.11
CA ASP A 226 -7.68 8.23 -29.99
C ASP A 226 -6.97 6.93 -29.62
N ILE A 227 -7.65 5.79 -29.71
CA ILE A 227 -7.02 4.47 -29.57
C ILE A 227 -5.96 4.28 -30.68
N LEU A 228 -6.28 4.66 -31.92
CA LEU A 228 -5.40 4.51 -33.09
C LEU A 228 -4.23 5.50 -33.12
N ARG A 229 -4.22 6.56 -32.28
CA ARG A 229 -3.02 7.39 -32.05
C ARG A 229 -1.90 6.62 -31.37
N VAL A 230 -2.26 5.58 -30.62
CA VAL A 230 -1.34 4.78 -29.83
C VAL A 230 -1.12 3.40 -30.45
N HIS A 231 -2.20 2.74 -30.86
CA HIS A 231 -2.17 1.40 -31.41
C HIS A 231 -2.31 1.39 -32.94
N GLU A 232 -1.78 0.34 -33.56
CA GLU A 232 -1.96 0.05 -34.98
C GLU A 232 -3.35 -0.53 -35.24
N TYR A 233 -3.95 -0.12 -36.36
CA TYR A 233 -5.30 -0.55 -36.73
C TYR A 233 -5.45 -2.06 -36.74
N HIS A 234 -4.48 -2.78 -37.30
CA HIS A 234 -4.52 -4.24 -37.36
C HIS A 234 -4.55 -4.90 -35.99
N TYR A 235 -3.91 -4.31 -34.97
CA TYR A 235 -3.99 -4.82 -33.60
C TYR A 235 -5.38 -4.57 -33.01
N VAL A 236 -5.87 -3.34 -33.10
CA VAL A 236 -7.20 -2.97 -32.56
C VAL A 236 -8.30 -3.79 -33.22
N ASP A 237 -8.23 -3.98 -34.53
CA ASP A 237 -9.16 -4.80 -35.28
C ASP A 237 -9.04 -6.29 -34.92
N ARG A 238 -7.83 -6.82 -34.70
CA ARG A 238 -7.64 -8.20 -34.21
C ARG A 238 -8.32 -8.42 -32.86
N VAL A 239 -8.18 -7.49 -31.91
CA VAL A 239 -8.89 -7.58 -30.60
C VAL A 239 -10.40 -7.57 -30.80
N ARG A 240 -10.91 -6.66 -31.64
CA ARG A 240 -12.34 -6.55 -31.98
C ARG A 240 -12.89 -7.82 -32.64
N GLN A 241 -12.19 -8.32 -33.66
CA GLN A 241 -12.57 -9.52 -34.40
C GLN A 241 -12.57 -10.74 -33.50
N ASN A 242 -11.57 -10.92 -32.63
CA ASN A 242 -11.53 -12.07 -31.72
C ASN A 242 -12.65 -12.05 -30.66
N CYS A 243 -13.21 -10.88 -30.33
CA CYS A 243 -14.39 -10.79 -29.47
C CYS A 243 -15.71 -11.10 -30.21
N THR A 244 -15.76 -10.96 -31.55
CA THR A 244 -17.00 -11.02 -32.34
C THR A 244 -17.59 -12.43 -32.47
N PRO A 245 -16.83 -13.51 -32.76
CA PRO A 245 -17.33 -14.89 -32.75
C PRO A 245 -17.86 -15.35 -31.39
N LEU A 246 -17.32 -14.79 -30.30
CA LEU A 246 -17.84 -15.05 -28.94
C LEU A 246 -19.26 -14.49 -28.75
N ALA A 247 -19.67 -13.51 -29.56
CA ALA A 247 -21.04 -13.00 -29.60
C ALA A 247 -21.98 -13.99 -30.30
N ALA A 248 -21.49 -14.61 -31.38
CA ALA A 248 -22.26 -15.55 -32.20
C ALA A 248 -22.54 -16.89 -31.50
N SER A 249 -21.63 -17.35 -30.62
CA SER A 249 -21.81 -18.59 -29.83
C SER A 249 -22.87 -18.48 -28.71
N ILE A 250 -23.40 -17.28 -28.46
CA ILE A 250 -24.40 -16.98 -27.44
C ILE A 250 -25.79 -16.70 -28.07
N VAL A 251 -25.88 -16.56 -29.41
CA VAL A 251 -27.15 -16.32 -30.12
C VAL A 251 -28.12 -17.48 -29.89
N GLY A 252 -29.26 -17.21 -29.25
CA GLY A 252 -30.29 -18.21 -28.91
C GLY A 252 -30.17 -18.82 -27.50
N LYS A 253 -29.09 -18.54 -26.77
CA LYS A 253 -28.96 -18.92 -25.34
C LYS A 253 -29.46 -17.75 -24.47
N LYS A 254 -30.30 -18.04 -23.46
CA LYS A 254 -30.75 -17.00 -22.52
C LYS A 254 -29.51 -16.44 -21.79
N PRO A 255 -29.35 -15.10 -21.69
CA PRO A 255 -28.35 -14.54 -20.80
C PRO A 255 -28.56 -15.11 -19.41
N VAL A 256 -27.47 -15.42 -18.71
CA VAL A 256 -27.55 -15.67 -17.27
C VAL A 256 -28.16 -14.41 -16.68
N ALA A 257 -29.40 -14.51 -16.19
CA ALA A 257 -29.89 -13.54 -15.23
C ALA A 257 -28.86 -13.58 -14.12
N SER A 258 -28.09 -12.50 -13.97
CA SER A 258 -27.40 -12.29 -12.70
C SER A 258 -28.47 -12.50 -11.63
N LYS A 259 -28.16 -13.17 -10.53
CA LYS A 259 -29.09 -13.28 -9.39
C LYS A 259 -29.49 -11.92 -8.78
N HIS A 260 -29.31 -10.80 -9.49
CA HIS A 260 -29.48 -9.44 -9.02
C HIS A 260 -30.17 -8.50 -10.01
N ASP A 261 -30.81 -9.01 -11.07
CA ASP A 261 -31.75 -8.18 -11.84
C ASP A 261 -33.19 -8.40 -11.35
N ASP A 262 -33.36 -8.25 -10.03
CA ASP A 262 -34.65 -7.92 -9.43
C ASP A 262 -34.53 -6.50 -8.89
N GLY A 263 -35.29 -5.59 -9.50
CA GLY A 263 -35.29 -4.18 -9.14
C GLY A 263 -35.57 -3.92 -7.67
N ASN A 264 -34.99 -2.83 -7.15
CA ASN A 264 -35.41 -2.13 -5.93
C ASN A 264 -35.87 -3.01 -4.75
N ALA A 265 -34.92 -3.57 -3.99
CA ALA A 265 -35.17 -3.87 -2.59
C ALA A 265 -33.89 -3.78 -1.75
N LEU A 266 -33.88 -2.87 -0.78
CA LEU A 266 -32.92 -2.84 0.32
C LEU A 266 -33.06 -4.13 1.18
N PRO A 267 -32.00 -4.64 1.82
CA PRO A 267 -32.08 -5.88 2.59
C PRO A 267 -32.88 -5.68 3.89
N GLY A 268 -33.99 -6.42 4.05
CA GLY A 268 -34.81 -6.39 5.26
C GLY A 268 -36.10 -7.23 5.26
N GLN A 269 -36.36 -8.11 4.28
CA GLN A 269 -37.55 -8.98 4.31
C GLN A 269 -37.22 -10.48 4.18
N PRO A 270 -38.02 -11.36 4.81
CA PRO A 270 -37.72 -12.78 4.92
C PRO A 270 -38.05 -13.54 3.64
N VAL A 271 -37.12 -14.43 3.26
CA VAL A 271 -37.21 -15.33 2.10
C VAL A 271 -38.24 -16.44 2.35
N THR A 272 -39.18 -16.64 1.43
CA THR A 272 -39.98 -17.87 1.34
C THR A 272 -39.35 -18.85 0.37
N LYS A 273 -38.93 -20.01 0.88
CA LYS A 273 -38.49 -21.16 0.08
C LYS A 273 -39.67 -21.78 -0.68
N SER A 274 -39.44 -22.20 -1.92
CA SER A 274 -40.11 -23.41 -2.45
C SER A 274 -39.08 -24.35 -3.06
N THR A 275 -39.11 -25.58 -2.57
CA THR A 275 -38.39 -26.77 -3.01
C THR A 275 -38.97 -27.35 -4.30
N SER A 276 -38.13 -27.84 -5.21
CA SER A 276 -38.22 -29.22 -5.76
C SER A 276 -37.28 -29.46 -6.94
N GLU A 277 -36.52 -30.56 -6.82
CA GLU A 277 -36.18 -31.53 -7.87
C GLU A 277 -35.07 -31.26 -8.90
N VAL A 278 -34.52 -32.39 -9.34
CA VAL A 278 -33.16 -32.65 -9.82
C VAL A 278 -33.22 -33.10 -11.29
N ASN A 279 -32.15 -32.78 -12.03
CA ASN A 279 -31.70 -33.29 -13.34
C ASN A 279 -32.10 -32.51 -14.61
N GLY A 280 -31.07 -32.19 -15.41
CA GLY A 280 -31.17 -31.90 -16.84
C GLY A 280 -30.52 -30.59 -17.27
N ASP A 281 -29.28 -30.67 -17.74
CA ASP A 281 -28.64 -29.85 -18.79
C ASP A 281 -28.78 -28.32 -18.73
N ALA A 282 -27.68 -27.67 -18.33
CA ALA A 282 -27.28 -26.40 -18.93
C ALA A 282 -25.76 -26.40 -19.12
N GLU A 283 -25.30 -26.71 -20.34
CA GLU A 283 -23.94 -26.41 -20.78
C GLU A 283 -23.70 -24.89 -20.64
N GLU A 284 -23.01 -24.49 -19.58
CA GLU A 284 -22.51 -23.14 -19.35
C GLU A 284 -21.37 -22.82 -20.34
N CYS A 285 -21.69 -22.13 -21.44
CA CYS A 285 -20.66 -21.62 -22.36
C CYS A 285 -20.17 -20.23 -21.93
N HIS A 286 -19.09 -20.16 -21.16
CA HIS A 286 -18.21 -18.99 -21.17
C HIS A 286 -17.22 -19.16 -22.33
N ALA A 287 -17.61 -18.78 -23.54
CA ALA A 287 -16.67 -18.80 -24.65
C ALA A 287 -15.58 -17.75 -24.37
N THR A 288 -14.36 -18.21 -24.10
CA THR A 288 -13.17 -17.36 -23.92
C THR A 288 -12.18 -17.65 -25.05
N PHE A 289 -11.54 -16.61 -25.56
CA PHE A 289 -10.45 -16.72 -26.53
C PHE A 289 -9.20 -16.10 -25.94
N SER A 290 -8.07 -16.78 -25.94
CA SER A 290 -6.83 -16.19 -25.41
C SER A 290 -5.99 -15.61 -26.55
N LEU A 291 -5.59 -14.34 -26.43
CA LEU A 291 -4.67 -13.69 -27.37
C LEU A 291 -3.23 -14.23 -27.26
N ASP A 292 -2.89 -14.73 -26.07
CA ASP A 292 -1.63 -15.35 -25.69
C ASP A 292 -1.82 -16.24 -24.45
N LEU A 293 -0.75 -16.53 -23.73
CA LEU A 293 -0.77 -17.47 -22.60
C LEU A 293 -1.56 -16.95 -21.39
N ASP A 294 -1.67 -15.63 -21.20
CA ASP A 294 -2.28 -15.05 -20.00
C ASP A 294 -3.43 -14.06 -20.28
N THR A 295 -3.58 -13.61 -21.53
CA THR A 295 -4.54 -12.56 -21.88
C THR A 295 -5.79 -13.15 -22.51
N ALA A 296 -6.75 -13.49 -21.64
CA ALA A 296 -8.06 -13.99 -22.03
C ALA A 296 -9.03 -12.87 -22.46
N LEU A 297 -9.73 -13.12 -23.57
CA LEU A 297 -10.83 -12.31 -24.06
C LEU A 297 -12.18 -12.97 -23.75
N SER A 298 -13.15 -12.11 -23.50
CA SER A 298 -14.57 -12.41 -23.43
C SER A 298 -15.31 -11.55 -24.45
N LEU A 299 -16.60 -11.84 -24.66
CA LEU A 299 -17.49 -11.03 -25.50
C LEU A 299 -17.37 -9.51 -25.22
N ARG A 300 -17.21 -9.11 -23.96
CA ARG A 300 -17.22 -7.69 -23.56
C ARG A 300 -15.84 -7.07 -23.40
N SER A 301 -14.77 -7.81 -23.71
CA SER A 301 -13.40 -7.35 -23.46
C SER A 301 -13.04 -6.12 -24.30
N TYR A 302 -13.46 -6.05 -25.57
CA TYR A 302 -13.24 -4.88 -26.42
C TYR A 302 -13.95 -3.63 -25.88
N ASP A 303 -15.23 -3.75 -25.49
CA ASP A 303 -16.00 -2.64 -24.91
C ASP A 303 -15.40 -2.20 -23.57
N ALA A 304 -14.98 -3.15 -22.73
CA ALA A 304 -14.36 -2.85 -21.45
C ALA A 304 -13.03 -2.09 -21.62
N ALA A 305 -12.16 -2.55 -22.53
CA ALA A 305 -10.91 -1.87 -22.84
C ALA A 305 -11.14 -0.48 -23.45
N SER A 306 -12.12 -0.34 -24.34
CA SER A 306 -12.46 0.96 -24.93
C SER A 306 -12.99 1.95 -23.89
N ARG A 307 -13.78 1.48 -22.91
CA ARG A 307 -14.23 2.31 -21.77
C ARG A 307 -13.12 2.61 -20.77
N ALA A 308 -12.19 1.68 -20.56
CA ALA A 308 -11.02 1.93 -19.71
C ALA A 308 -10.19 3.09 -20.26
N ALA A 309 -9.89 3.09 -21.56
CA ALA A 309 -9.26 4.23 -22.23
C ALA A 309 -10.14 5.50 -22.19
N GLY A 310 -11.45 5.36 -22.41
CA GLY A 310 -12.41 6.47 -22.37
C GLY A 310 -12.50 7.17 -21.02
N ALA A 311 -12.37 6.43 -19.91
CA ALA A 311 -12.28 7.00 -18.57
C ALA A 311 -11.08 7.94 -18.44
N VAL A 312 -9.93 7.55 -19.00
CA VAL A 312 -8.72 8.39 -18.96
C VAL A 312 -8.91 9.64 -19.82
N CYS A 313 -9.48 9.54 -21.02
CA CYS A 313 -9.82 10.72 -21.85
C CYS A 313 -10.78 11.68 -21.12
N LYS A 314 -11.84 11.15 -20.49
CA LYS A 314 -12.77 11.94 -19.69
C LYS A 314 -12.06 12.62 -18.51
N ALA A 315 -11.21 11.89 -17.78
CA ALA A 315 -10.42 12.45 -16.68
C ALA A 315 -9.50 13.58 -17.15
N VAL A 316 -8.90 13.44 -18.34
CA VAL A 316 -8.10 14.50 -18.97
C VAL A 316 -8.95 15.75 -19.20
N ASP A 317 -10.12 15.62 -19.80
CA ASP A 317 -11.01 16.77 -20.05
C ASP A 317 -11.41 17.47 -18.74
N GLU A 318 -11.80 16.71 -17.72
CA GLU A 318 -12.27 17.29 -16.46
C GLU A 318 -11.16 17.97 -15.66
N VAL A 319 -9.98 17.35 -15.59
CA VAL A 319 -8.80 17.91 -14.90
C VAL A 319 -8.29 19.16 -15.62
N VAL A 320 -8.19 19.13 -16.95
CA VAL A 320 -7.69 20.28 -17.73
C VAL A 320 -8.71 21.42 -17.76
N ALA A 321 -10.01 21.12 -17.78
CA ALA A 321 -11.07 22.12 -17.66
C ALA A 321 -11.20 22.72 -16.24
N GLY A 322 -10.52 22.15 -15.24
CA GLY A 322 -10.56 22.59 -13.85
C GLY A 322 -11.85 22.22 -13.11
N LYS A 323 -12.62 21.24 -13.61
CA LYS A 323 -13.78 20.68 -12.90
C LYS A 323 -13.35 19.91 -11.66
N CYS A 324 -12.24 19.19 -11.78
CA CYS A 324 -11.53 18.55 -10.69
C CYS A 324 -10.04 18.89 -10.80
N ARG A 325 -9.31 18.75 -9.69
CA ARG A 325 -7.87 19.04 -9.66
C ARG A 325 -7.05 17.84 -10.14
N ASN A 326 -7.48 16.66 -9.72
CA ASN A 326 -6.89 15.38 -10.07
C ASN A 326 -8.01 14.33 -10.17
N ALA A 327 -7.69 13.19 -10.77
CA ALA A 327 -8.63 12.09 -10.96
C ALA A 327 -7.92 10.74 -10.77
N PHE A 328 -8.69 9.72 -10.38
CA PHE A 328 -8.24 8.33 -10.34
C PHE A 328 -9.19 7.45 -11.13
N CYS A 329 -8.70 6.92 -12.26
CA CYS A 329 -9.42 6.03 -13.15
C CYS A 329 -9.29 4.60 -12.65
N ILE A 330 -10.30 4.14 -11.90
CA ILE A 330 -10.39 2.75 -11.40
C ILE A 330 -10.95 1.88 -12.54
N VAL A 331 -10.07 1.45 -13.43
CA VAL A 331 -10.44 0.79 -14.69
C VAL A 331 -9.89 -0.64 -14.78
N ARG A 332 -10.48 -1.42 -15.69
CA ARG A 332 -10.00 -2.75 -16.10
C ARG A 332 -10.55 -3.05 -17.51
N PRO A 333 -9.80 -3.75 -18.38
CA PRO A 333 -8.46 -4.32 -18.18
C PRO A 333 -7.33 -3.26 -18.05
N PRO A 334 -6.15 -3.65 -17.53
CA PRO A 334 -4.96 -2.79 -17.52
C PRO A 334 -4.47 -2.49 -18.95
N GLY A 335 -3.40 -1.69 -19.08
CA GLY A 335 -2.92 -1.20 -20.37
C GLY A 335 -1.42 -1.15 -20.58
N HIS A 336 -0.58 -1.04 -19.54
CA HIS A 336 0.83 -0.66 -19.71
C HIS A 336 1.72 -1.66 -20.48
N HIS A 337 1.30 -2.92 -20.64
CA HIS A 337 1.98 -3.93 -21.47
C HIS A 337 1.53 -3.96 -22.94
N ALA A 338 0.41 -3.31 -23.28
CA ALA A 338 -0.08 -3.25 -24.65
C ALA A 338 0.76 -2.24 -25.46
N GLY A 339 1.61 -2.73 -26.34
CA GLY A 339 2.38 -1.91 -27.28
C GLY A 339 1.58 -1.54 -28.55
N PRO A 340 2.21 -0.87 -29.52
CA PRO A 340 1.53 -0.37 -30.72
C PRO A 340 0.86 -1.50 -31.52
N VAL A 341 1.50 -2.67 -31.62
CA VAL A 341 0.99 -3.85 -32.35
C VAL A 341 0.51 -4.99 -31.42
N GLY A 342 0.33 -4.70 -30.14
CA GLY A 342 0.02 -5.67 -29.09
C GLY A 342 1.25 -6.07 -28.29
N LYS A 343 1.58 -7.36 -28.25
CA LYS A 343 2.71 -7.90 -27.46
C LYS A 343 4.03 -7.20 -27.81
N VAL A 344 4.81 -6.90 -26.79
CA VAL A 344 6.18 -6.40 -26.91
C VAL A 344 7.12 -7.50 -26.41
N VAL A 345 8.14 -7.84 -27.21
CA VAL A 345 9.11 -8.92 -26.94
C VAL A 345 10.49 -8.33 -26.67
N CYS A 346 11.33 -9.07 -25.94
CA CYS A 346 12.74 -8.72 -25.72
C CYS A 346 13.60 -9.99 -25.65
N GLU A 347 14.93 -9.82 -25.56
CA GLU A 347 15.87 -10.95 -25.49
C GLU A 347 15.57 -11.92 -24.32
N ASN A 348 15.09 -11.39 -23.20
CA ASN A 348 14.75 -12.16 -21.99
C ASN A 348 13.32 -12.73 -21.97
N ASP A 349 12.48 -12.31 -22.92
CA ASP A 349 11.10 -12.78 -23.11
C ASP A 349 10.75 -12.73 -24.62
N PRO A 350 11.27 -13.68 -25.41
CA PRO A 350 11.15 -13.66 -26.86
C PRO A 350 9.74 -13.97 -27.37
N GLU A 351 8.93 -14.68 -26.58
CA GLU A 351 7.53 -14.97 -26.90
C GLU A 351 6.62 -13.79 -26.53
N GLY A 352 6.96 -13.08 -25.45
CA GLY A 352 6.23 -11.94 -24.94
C GLY A 352 4.82 -12.29 -24.45
N SER A 353 4.20 -11.34 -23.78
CA SER A 353 2.79 -11.41 -23.42
C SER A 353 2.16 -10.03 -23.38
N LEU A 354 0.84 -9.96 -23.46
CA LEU A 354 0.08 -8.74 -23.19
C LEU A 354 -0.16 -8.51 -21.70
N GLY A 355 0.08 -9.48 -20.81
CA GLY A 355 -0.01 -9.27 -19.37
C GLY A 355 -1.38 -8.73 -18.95
N PHE A 356 -2.45 -9.36 -19.47
CA PHE A 356 -3.85 -8.94 -19.32
C PHE A 356 -4.24 -7.60 -20.01
N CYS A 357 -3.28 -6.88 -20.60
CA CYS A 357 -3.51 -5.56 -21.19
C CYS A 357 -4.11 -5.65 -22.59
N LEU A 358 -5.10 -4.81 -22.90
CA LEU A 358 -5.72 -4.78 -24.23
C LEU A 358 -5.48 -3.47 -24.97
N PHE A 359 -5.68 -2.33 -24.32
CA PHE A 359 -5.31 -1.02 -24.83
C PHE A 359 -4.51 -0.29 -23.76
N ASN A 360 -3.51 0.47 -24.18
CA ASN A 360 -2.67 1.23 -23.29
C ASN A 360 -3.40 2.48 -22.83
N ASN A 361 -4.20 2.33 -21.77
CA ASN A 361 -5.10 3.36 -21.25
C ASN A 361 -4.36 4.66 -20.95
N VAL A 362 -3.20 4.57 -20.29
CA VAL A 362 -2.41 5.74 -19.90
C VAL A 362 -1.79 6.44 -21.11
N ALA A 363 -1.28 5.70 -22.09
CA ALA A 363 -0.74 6.28 -23.31
C ALA A 363 -1.85 6.90 -24.19
N VAL A 364 -3.04 6.28 -24.26
CA VAL A 364 -4.19 6.86 -24.99
C VAL A 364 -4.60 8.19 -24.36
N GLY A 365 -4.66 8.27 -23.03
CA GLY A 365 -4.92 9.52 -22.31
C GLY A 365 -3.85 10.60 -22.57
N ALA A 366 -2.57 10.22 -22.53
CA ALA A 366 -1.47 11.16 -22.78
C ALA A 366 -1.46 11.67 -24.23
N ALA A 367 -1.66 10.78 -25.21
CA ALA A 367 -1.79 11.11 -26.62
C ALA A 367 -3.00 12.03 -26.88
N TYR A 368 -4.15 11.71 -26.27
CA TYR A 368 -5.36 12.53 -26.32
C TYR A 368 -5.10 13.95 -25.79
N ALA A 369 -4.49 14.08 -24.61
CA ALA A 369 -4.17 15.36 -24.00
C ALA A 369 -3.25 16.21 -24.90
N ARG A 370 -2.19 15.60 -25.43
CA ARG A 370 -1.23 16.23 -26.36
C ARG A 370 -1.90 16.70 -27.65
N ALA A 371 -2.71 15.83 -28.26
CA ALA A 371 -3.32 16.08 -29.56
C ALA A 371 -4.42 17.15 -29.49
N HIS A 372 -5.29 17.09 -28.48
CA HIS A 372 -6.52 17.90 -28.46
C HIS A 372 -6.44 19.14 -27.56
N LEU A 373 -5.59 19.14 -26.53
CA LEU A 373 -5.62 20.17 -25.47
C LEU A 373 -4.43 21.14 -25.50
N LYS A 374 -3.72 21.24 -26.63
CA LYS A 374 -2.71 22.31 -26.87
C LYS A 374 -3.28 23.71 -26.61
N HIS A 375 -4.51 23.97 -27.05
CA HIS A 375 -5.19 25.25 -26.88
C HIS A 375 -5.52 25.57 -25.40
N ARG A 376 -5.48 24.56 -24.52
CA ARG A 376 -5.62 24.69 -23.05
C ARG A 376 -4.27 24.71 -22.32
N GLY A 377 -3.17 24.81 -23.07
CA GLY A 377 -1.82 24.87 -22.53
C GLY A 377 -1.21 23.52 -22.19
N ILE A 378 -1.74 22.40 -22.72
CA ILE A 378 -1.10 21.09 -22.55
C ILE A 378 -0.10 20.87 -23.67
N ASN A 379 1.18 21.03 -23.35
CA ASN A 379 2.29 20.70 -24.23
C ASN A 379 3.12 19.55 -23.63
N LYS A 380 3.54 19.61 -22.37
CA LYS A 380 4.35 18.54 -21.80
C LYS A 380 3.51 17.56 -21.02
N VAL A 381 3.63 16.27 -21.31
CA VAL A 381 2.98 15.19 -20.54
C VAL A 381 4.03 14.27 -19.97
N ALA A 382 3.82 13.84 -18.73
CA ALA A 382 4.68 12.86 -18.07
C ALA A 382 3.86 11.63 -17.66
N ILE A 383 4.39 10.44 -17.91
CA ILE A 383 3.81 9.16 -17.51
C ILE A 383 4.79 8.49 -16.55
N LEU A 384 4.36 8.28 -15.31
CA LEU A 384 5.14 7.57 -14.30
C LEU A 384 4.52 6.20 -14.06
N ASP A 385 5.30 5.15 -14.26
CA ASP A 385 4.91 3.79 -13.97
C ASP A 385 5.60 3.27 -12.70
N PHE A 386 4.78 2.82 -11.75
CA PHE A 386 5.25 2.20 -10.51
C PHE A 386 4.72 0.78 -10.31
N ASP A 387 4.02 0.22 -11.31
CA ASP A 387 3.70 -1.20 -11.35
C ASP A 387 5.00 -2.01 -11.21
N VAL A 388 4.92 -3.16 -10.55
CA VAL A 388 6.12 -3.96 -10.31
C VAL A 388 6.68 -4.58 -11.58
N HIS A 389 5.85 -4.70 -12.61
CA HIS A 389 6.24 -5.15 -13.94
C HIS A 389 6.55 -3.96 -14.82
N HIS A 390 7.59 -4.08 -15.64
CA HIS A 390 7.97 -3.03 -16.56
C HIS A 390 6.83 -2.71 -17.54
N GLY A 391 6.46 -1.43 -17.66
CA GLY A 391 5.51 -0.90 -18.64
C GLY A 391 6.03 -0.90 -20.08
N ASN A 392 6.50 -2.05 -20.56
CA ASN A 392 7.13 -2.26 -21.87
C ASN A 392 6.26 -1.84 -23.05
N GLY A 393 4.94 -1.99 -22.96
CA GLY A 393 3.99 -1.51 -23.96
C GLY A 393 4.02 0.02 -24.06
N THR A 394 3.94 0.70 -22.92
CA THR A 394 4.03 2.16 -22.83
C THR A 394 5.37 2.67 -23.34
N GLU A 395 6.48 2.02 -22.97
CA GLU A 395 7.81 2.39 -23.45
C GLU A 395 7.90 2.27 -24.99
N GLU A 396 7.46 1.15 -25.57
CA GLU A 396 7.49 0.94 -27.02
C GLU A 396 6.62 1.96 -27.77
N ILE A 397 5.47 2.36 -27.20
CA ILE A 397 4.65 3.45 -27.75
C ILE A 397 5.44 4.77 -27.76
N VAL A 398 6.07 5.12 -26.63
CA VAL A 398 6.81 6.38 -26.50
C VAL A 398 8.01 6.39 -27.45
N ARG A 399 8.72 5.27 -27.62
CA ARG A 399 9.82 5.15 -28.59
C ARG A 399 9.42 5.49 -30.02
N GLN A 400 8.20 5.16 -30.43
CA GLN A 400 7.71 5.46 -31.78
C GLN A 400 7.38 6.94 -32.02
N LEU A 401 7.45 7.79 -31.00
CA LEU A 401 7.39 9.25 -31.17
C LEU A 401 8.63 9.80 -31.88
N VAL A 402 9.71 9.01 -31.98
CA VAL A 402 10.90 9.34 -32.75
C VAL A 402 10.98 8.41 -33.97
N PRO A 403 11.25 8.95 -35.19
CA PRO A 403 11.44 8.12 -36.36
C PRO A 403 12.57 7.11 -36.13
N SER A 404 12.26 5.83 -36.30
CA SER A 404 13.20 4.73 -36.14
C SER A 404 12.98 3.67 -37.21
N THR A 405 13.90 2.72 -37.31
CA THR A 405 13.85 1.63 -38.27
C THR A 405 14.12 0.33 -37.55
N LYS A 406 13.28 -0.68 -37.78
CA LYS A 406 13.38 -2.01 -37.18
C LYS A 406 13.62 -3.04 -38.28
N GLU A 407 14.67 -3.83 -38.14
CA GLU A 407 15.01 -4.90 -39.06
C GLU A 407 14.46 -6.23 -38.51
N PHE A 408 13.76 -6.97 -39.36
CA PHE A 408 13.27 -8.30 -39.07
C PHE A 408 13.96 -9.28 -40.00
N GLU A 409 14.66 -10.25 -39.43
CA GLU A 409 15.14 -11.39 -40.18
C GLU A 409 14.04 -12.46 -40.17
N PHE A 410 13.76 -13.03 -41.33
CA PHE A 410 12.80 -14.12 -41.44
C PHE A 410 13.40 -15.27 -42.24
N GLU A 411 13.16 -16.48 -41.78
CA GLU A 411 13.57 -17.69 -42.47
C GLU A 411 12.36 -18.32 -43.17
N THR A 412 12.56 -18.68 -44.42
CA THR A 412 11.62 -19.49 -45.19
C THR A 412 12.29 -20.82 -45.52
N PRO A 413 11.54 -21.86 -45.93
CA PRO A 413 12.12 -23.09 -46.45
C PRO A 413 13.07 -22.90 -47.64
N TYR A 414 13.11 -21.71 -48.25
CA TYR A 414 13.89 -21.37 -49.43
C TYR A 414 15.07 -20.42 -49.15
N GLY A 415 15.24 -19.94 -47.91
CA GLY A 415 16.34 -19.05 -47.52
C GLY A 415 15.96 -18.03 -46.44
N VAL A 416 16.97 -17.23 -46.06
CA VAL A 416 16.84 -16.15 -45.06
C VAL A 416 16.66 -14.81 -45.78
N GLY A 417 15.66 -14.05 -45.36
CA GLY A 417 15.37 -12.69 -45.83
C GLY A 417 15.48 -11.68 -44.71
N LYS A 418 15.66 -10.40 -45.08
CA LYS A 418 15.59 -9.26 -44.15
C LYS A 418 14.50 -8.30 -44.61
N GLN A 419 13.64 -7.90 -43.69
CA GLN A 419 12.64 -6.86 -43.90
C GLN A 419 12.95 -5.67 -43.00
N VAL A 420 13.02 -4.48 -43.59
CA VAL A 420 13.24 -3.24 -42.88
C VAL A 420 11.91 -2.50 -42.78
N VAL A 421 11.49 -2.16 -41.57
CA VAL A 421 10.22 -1.44 -41.31
C VAL A 421 10.54 -0.12 -40.65
N HIS A 422 10.04 0.97 -41.22
CA HIS A 422 10.12 2.29 -40.60
C HIS A 422 9.00 2.45 -39.58
N GLN A 423 9.34 2.92 -38.39
CA GLN A 423 8.40 3.14 -37.28
C GLN A 423 8.41 4.63 -36.92
N TYR A 424 7.25 5.27 -37.05
CA TYR A 424 7.05 6.64 -36.61
C TYR A 424 5.56 6.91 -36.42
N LYS A 425 5.16 7.32 -35.21
CA LYS A 425 3.77 7.55 -34.84
C LYS A 425 3.66 8.73 -33.86
N PRO A 426 3.86 9.97 -34.33
CA PRO A 426 3.73 11.15 -33.48
C PRO A 426 2.28 11.32 -33.02
N TRP A 427 2.08 11.78 -31.79
CA TRP A 427 0.75 12.09 -31.26
C TRP A 427 0.22 13.43 -31.77
N ARG A 428 1.13 14.36 -32.03
CA ARG A 428 0.85 15.70 -32.53
C ARG A 428 1.78 16.08 -33.67
N ASN A 429 3.09 16.00 -33.47
CA ASN A 429 4.13 16.47 -34.39
C ASN A 429 5.53 16.04 -33.93
N GLU A 430 6.57 16.42 -34.67
CA GLU A 430 7.98 16.10 -34.37
C GLU A 430 8.44 16.54 -32.97
N ASP A 431 7.79 17.55 -32.36
CA ASP A 431 8.12 18.02 -31.01
C ASP A 431 7.67 17.06 -29.90
N ASP A 432 6.93 15.98 -30.20
CA ASP A 432 6.53 14.98 -29.21
C ASP A 432 7.74 14.36 -28.50
N ALA A 433 8.87 14.22 -29.20
CA ALA A 433 10.10 13.68 -28.62
C ALA A 433 10.59 14.49 -27.41
N ASP A 434 10.49 15.82 -27.44
CA ASP A 434 10.95 16.68 -26.34
C ASP A 434 9.85 16.95 -25.29
N ASN A 435 8.62 16.55 -25.57
CA ASN A 435 7.43 16.93 -24.80
C ASN A 435 6.70 15.73 -24.15
N VAL A 436 7.28 14.54 -24.25
CA VAL A 436 6.79 13.33 -23.58
C VAL A 436 7.88 12.76 -22.69
N PHE A 437 7.57 12.64 -21.40
CA PHE A 437 8.41 11.98 -20.41
C PHE A 437 7.75 10.66 -19.99
N PHE A 438 8.52 9.58 -20.00
CA PHE A 438 8.12 8.29 -19.46
C PHE A 438 9.17 7.78 -18.48
N CYS A 439 8.72 7.19 -17.38
CA CYS A 439 9.60 6.39 -16.53
C CYS A 439 8.89 5.15 -16.01
N SER A 440 9.67 4.13 -15.67
CA SER A 440 9.19 2.94 -15.00
C SER A 440 10.16 2.49 -13.93
N VAL A 441 9.65 2.26 -12.71
CA VAL A 441 10.42 1.67 -11.60
C VAL A 441 9.80 0.32 -11.25
N HIS A 442 10.49 -0.76 -11.59
CA HIS A 442 9.94 -2.12 -11.58
C HIS A 442 10.99 -3.14 -11.10
N GLY A 443 10.57 -4.38 -10.85
CA GLY A 443 11.52 -5.48 -10.56
C GLY A 443 12.19 -5.99 -11.84
N TYR A 444 13.50 -6.25 -11.80
CA TYR A 444 14.26 -6.73 -12.96
C TYR A 444 15.26 -7.84 -12.57
N GLY A 445 15.08 -9.04 -13.13
CA GLY A 445 15.93 -10.21 -12.88
C GLY A 445 15.18 -11.54 -13.07
N HIS A 446 15.73 -12.66 -12.60
CA HIS A 446 15.09 -13.98 -12.67
C HIS A 446 13.94 -14.18 -11.66
N LYS A 447 12.90 -14.95 -12.01
CA LYS A 447 11.71 -15.23 -11.17
C LYS A 447 12.03 -15.95 -9.85
N ASP A 448 13.05 -16.81 -9.84
CA ASP A 448 13.50 -17.51 -8.62
C ASP A 448 14.98 -17.17 -8.33
N PRO A 449 15.27 -15.95 -7.87
CA PRO A 449 16.64 -15.45 -7.71
C PRO A 449 17.45 -16.20 -6.63
N GLU A 450 16.82 -17.10 -5.89
CA GLU A 450 17.45 -17.96 -4.88
C GLU A 450 17.67 -19.40 -5.38
N ASN A 451 17.31 -19.73 -6.63
CA ASN A 451 17.41 -21.06 -7.24
C ASN A 451 16.84 -22.17 -6.33
N LYS A 452 15.64 -21.94 -5.79
CA LYS A 452 14.93 -22.93 -4.98
C LYS A 452 14.47 -24.12 -5.81
N GLU A 453 14.19 -23.92 -7.08
CA GLU A 453 13.84 -24.98 -8.02
C GLU A 453 15.05 -25.40 -8.85
N GLU A 454 15.46 -26.68 -8.74
CA GLU A 454 16.52 -27.24 -9.59
C GLU A 454 16.01 -27.38 -11.03
N LEU A 455 16.55 -26.58 -11.94
CA LEU A 455 16.23 -26.67 -13.37
C LEU A 455 16.96 -27.87 -14.03
N PRO A 456 16.31 -28.57 -14.97
CA PRO A 456 16.97 -29.56 -15.82
C PRO A 456 18.18 -28.98 -16.57
N LYS A 457 19.18 -29.82 -16.87
CA LYS A 457 20.38 -29.40 -17.62
C LYS A 457 19.99 -28.84 -18.99
N GLY A 458 20.26 -27.54 -19.19
CA GLY A 458 20.03 -26.82 -20.44
C GLY A 458 18.86 -25.83 -20.40
N GLU A 459 18.07 -25.82 -19.33
CA GLU A 459 17.00 -24.85 -19.13
C GLU A 459 17.51 -23.60 -18.40
N THR A 460 17.08 -22.43 -18.86
CA THR A 460 17.37 -21.13 -18.22
C THR A 460 16.19 -20.70 -17.35
N GLN A 461 16.49 -20.03 -16.25
CA GLN A 461 15.47 -19.58 -15.32
C GLN A 461 14.68 -18.42 -15.93
N GLY A 462 13.35 -18.52 -15.90
CA GLY A 462 12.48 -17.48 -16.43
C GLY A 462 12.73 -16.12 -15.78
N TRP A 463 12.68 -15.05 -16.56
CA TRP A 463 12.79 -13.67 -16.07
C TRP A 463 11.49 -13.20 -15.44
N LEU A 464 11.58 -12.32 -14.43
CA LEU A 464 10.43 -11.57 -13.94
C LEU A 464 9.80 -10.85 -15.12
N TYR A 465 8.52 -11.11 -15.35
CA TYR A 465 7.81 -10.62 -16.52
C TYR A 465 7.82 -9.08 -16.55
N PRO A 466 8.02 -8.43 -17.70
CA PRO A 466 8.24 -8.96 -19.06
C PRO A 466 9.70 -9.14 -19.47
N GLY A 467 10.65 -9.20 -18.51
CA GLY A 467 12.08 -9.40 -18.80
C GLY A 467 12.79 -8.22 -19.48
N SER A 468 12.10 -7.11 -19.73
CA SER A 468 12.63 -5.85 -20.26
C SER A 468 12.71 -4.79 -19.15
N GLY A 469 13.22 -3.60 -19.49
CA GLY A 469 13.31 -2.46 -18.57
C GLY A 469 14.62 -2.38 -17.78
N GLU A 470 15.71 -2.95 -18.32
CA GLU A 470 17.05 -2.77 -17.73
C GLU A 470 17.33 -1.28 -17.47
N SER A 471 17.89 -0.95 -16.30
CA SER A 471 18.12 0.44 -15.89
C SER A 471 18.89 1.23 -16.94
N ASN A 472 18.23 2.23 -17.53
CA ASN A 472 18.80 3.06 -18.57
C ASN A 472 18.04 4.39 -18.69
N VAL A 473 18.68 5.37 -19.35
CA VAL A 473 18.04 6.65 -19.68
C VAL A 473 18.25 6.96 -21.15
N LYS A 474 17.15 7.24 -21.85
CA LYS A 474 17.13 7.75 -23.22
C LYS A 474 16.63 9.19 -23.16
N GLN A 475 17.29 10.11 -23.87
CA GLN A 475 17.02 11.55 -23.76
C GLN A 475 15.95 12.05 -24.74
N SER A 476 15.69 11.31 -25.82
CA SER A 476 14.75 11.71 -26.87
C SER A 476 13.99 10.48 -27.41
N PRO A 477 12.72 10.26 -27.00
CA PRO A 477 12.05 10.95 -25.90
C PRO A 477 12.70 10.62 -24.55
N VAL A 478 12.35 11.37 -23.51
CA VAL A 478 12.86 11.10 -22.17
C VAL A 478 12.20 9.82 -21.64
N ILE A 479 12.94 8.72 -21.68
CA ILE A 479 12.57 7.42 -21.13
C ILE A 479 13.57 7.08 -20.04
N TRP A 480 13.10 6.87 -18.81
CA TRP A 480 13.93 6.54 -17.66
C TRP A 480 13.46 5.25 -16.99
N ASP A 481 14.21 4.18 -17.20
CA ASP A 481 13.91 2.87 -16.63
C ASP A 481 14.80 2.64 -15.40
N GLU A 482 14.20 2.20 -14.29
CA GLU A 482 14.89 1.77 -13.07
C GLU A 482 14.49 0.32 -12.75
N GLY A 483 15.22 -0.62 -13.35
CA GLY A 483 15.07 -2.04 -13.09
C GLY A 483 15.72 -2.44 -11.76
N LEU A 484 14.91 -2.63 -10.73
CA LEU A 484 15.38 -2.98 -9.39
C LEU A 484 15.74 -4.47 -9.31
N PRO A 485 17.00 -4.82 -8.98
CA PRO A 485 17.38 -6.22 -8.80
C PRO A 485 16.77 -6.79 -7.51
N PHE A 486 16.72 -8.12 -7.41
CA PHE A 486 16.25 -8.78 -6.21
C PHE A 486 17.07 -8.37 -4.98
N CYS A 487 16.37 -8.01 -3.90
CA CYS A 487 17.00 -7.49 -2.69
C CYS A 487 17.25 -8.62 -1.67
N TYR A 488 18.42 -9.24 -1.73
CA TYR A 488 18.84 -10.31 -0.81
C TYR A 488 18.93 -9.87 0.66
N GLU A 489 19.05 -8.57 0.92
CA GLU A 489 19.07 -8.00 2.26
C GLU A 489 17.68 -7.93 2.93
N GLY A 490 16.62 -8.22 2.17
CA GLY A 490 15.26 -8.43 2.67
C GLY A 490 14.27 -7.30 2.34
N SER A 491 13.02 -7.46 2.82
CA SER A 491 11.90 -6.60 2.44
C SER A 491 12.05 -5.13 2.82
N ALA A 492 12.70 -4.81 3.95
CA ALA A 492 12.85 -3.42 4.38
C ALA A 492 13.85 -2.65 3.49
N PRO A 493 15.06 -3.16 3.23
CA PRO A 493 15.96 -2.60 2.21
C PRO A 493 15.34 -2.49 0.82
N SER A 494 14.58 -3.49 0.36
CA SER A 494 13.88 -3.48 -0.94
C SER A 494 12.99 -2.24 -1.11
N ARG A 495 12.16 -1.94 -0.11
CA ARG A 495 11.28 -0.75 -0.10
C ARG A 495 12.07 0.57 -0.17
N LEU A 496 13.16 0.67 0.58
CA LEU A 496 13.99 1.88 0.61
C LEU A 496 14.77 2.07 -0.69
N LYS A 497 15.18 0.98 -1.37
CA LYS A 497 15.76 1.03 -2.71
C LYS A 497 14.74 1.56 -3.73
N TRP A 498 13.48 1.09 -3.66
CA TRP A 498 12.40 1.60 -4.51
C TRP A 498 12.11 3.10 -4.26
N ARG A 499 12.05 3.53 -3.00
CA ARG A 499 11.89 4.96 -2.67
C ARG A 499 13.06 5.79 -3.17
N SER A 500 14.29 5.30 -2.99
CA SER A 500 15.50 5.96 -3.49
C SER A 500 15.49 6.10 -5.01
N ALA A 501 15.06 5.07 -5.76
CA ALA A 501 14.93 5.17 -7.22
C ALA A 501 13.99 6.32 -7.63
N PHE A 502 12.82 6.44 -7.00
CA PHE A 502 11.94 7.58 -7.26
C PHE A 502 12.54 8.91 -6.81
N ARG A 503 12.97 9.01 -5.55
CA ARG A 503 13.44 10.24 -4.92
C ARG A 503 14.69 10.81 -5.58
N ASP A 504 15.67 9.96 -5.85
CA ASP A 504 17.00 10.39 -6.26
C ASP A 504 17.12 10.48 -7.78
N ASN A 505 16.40 9.62 -8.53
CA ASN A 505 16.56 9.51 -9.98
C ASN A 505 15.36 10.07 -10.76
N ILE A 506 14.13 9.73 -10.39
CA ILE A 506 12.93 10.06 -11.19
C ILE A 506 12.35 11.44 -10.86
N LEU A 507 12.03 11.70 -9.60
CA LEU A 507 11.28 12.89 -9.18
C LEU A 507 12.01 14.21 -9.48
N PRO A 508 13.35 14.33 -9.27
CA PRO A 508 14.08 15.54 -9.66
C PRO A 508 14.01 15.80 -11.16
N LYS A 509 14.03 14.74 -11.97
CA LYS A 509 13.96 14.81 -13.43
C LYS A 509 12.56 15.14 -13.94
N LEU A 510 11.54 14.60 -13.30
CA LEU A 510 10.16 15.03 -13.53
C LEU A 510 9.98 16.52 -13.22
N ARG A 511 10.57 17.00 -12.11
CA ARG A 511 10.52 18.41 -11.72
C ARG A 511 11.22 19.31 -12.74
N GLU A 512 12.38 18.89 -13.24
CA GLU A 512 13.15 19.57 -14.29
C GLU A 512 12.38 19.61 -15.63
N PHE A 513 11.76 18.48 -16.01
CA PHE A 513 10.94 18.38 -17.21
C PHE A 513 9.76 19.36 -17.20
N CYS A 514 9.20 19.62 -16.00
CA CYS A 514 8.14 20.59 -15.74
C CYS A 514 6.88 20.32 -16.61
N PRO A 515 6.18 19.20 -16.38
CA PRO A 515 5.04 18.78 -17.18
C PRO A 515 3.82 19.69 -16.97
N ASP A 516 2.94 19.76 -17.98
CA ASP A 516 1.63 20.43 -17.93
C ASP A 516 0.50 19.50 -17.43
N LEU A 517 0.75 18.19 -17.47
CA LEU A 517 -0.13 17.12 -16.98
C LEU A 517 0.70 15.87 -16.64
N ILE A 518 0.42 15.26 -15.49
CA ILE A 518 1.10 14.04 -15.04
C ILE A 518 0.10 12.88 -15.00
N PHE A 519 0.52 11.74 -15.52
CA PHE A 519 -0.17 10.46 -15.43
C PHE A 519 0.59 9.49 -14.53
N LEU A 520 -0.14 8.72 -13.72
CA LEU A 520 0.39 7.59 -12.95
C LEU A 520 -0.18 6.29 -13.49
N SER A 521 0.67 5.45 -14.07
CA SER A 521 0.38 4.04 -14.36
C SER A 521 0.49 3.28 -13.03
N SER A 522 -0.66 3.02 -12.40
CA SER A 522 -0.77 2.72 -10.97
C SER A 522 -1.04 1.24 -10.71
N GLY A 523 0.03 0.45 -10.68
CA GLY A 523 0.03 -0.95 -10.28
C GLY A 523 0.28 -1.13 -8.79
N PHE A 524 -0.57 -1.93 -8.12
CA PHE A 524 -0.47 -2.20 -6.68
C PHE A 524 0.11 -3.57 -6.36
N ASP A 525 0.67 -4.24 -7.36
CA ASP A 525 1.28 -5.55 -7.29
C ASP A 525 2.73 -5.55 -6.78
N ALA A 526 3.35 -4.39 -6.59
CA ALA A 526 4.59 -4.22 -5.83
C ALA A 526 4.41 -4.39 -4.31
N HIS A 527 3.18 -4.62 -3.83
CA HIS A 527 2.90 -4.78 -2.41
C HIS A 527 3.53 -6.07 -1.86
N LYS A 528 4.11 -6.04 -0.64
CA LYS A 528 4.83 -7.17 0.00
C LYS A 528 4.08 -8.51 0.03
N LYS A 529 2.75 -8.46 0.10
CA LYS A 529 1.87 -9.63 0.14
C LYS A 529 1.41 -10.11 -1.24
N GLU A 530 1.77 -9.42 -2.32
CA GLU A 530 1.45 -9.83 -3.67
C GLU A 530 2.41 -10.95 -4.11
N LEU A 531 1.89 -11.97 -4.79
CA LEU A 531 2.68 -13.12 -5.20
C LEU A 531 3.37 -12.88 -6.55
N VAL A 532 2.74 -12.09 -7.42
CA VAL A 532 3.25 -11.88 -8.80
C VAL A 532 4.54 -11.06 -8.85
N ASN A 533 4.93 -10.33 -7.79
CA ASN A 533 6.22 -9.62 -7.75
C ASN A 533 7.43 -10.48 -7.36
N TRP A 534 7.23 -11.76 -7.01
CA TRP A 534 8.31 -12.70 -6.64
C TRP A 534 9.27 -12.20 -5.53
N GLY A 535 8.83 -11.26 -4.70
CA GLY A 535 9.63 -10.69 -3.61
C GLY A 535 10.62 -9.60 -4.02
N TYR A 536 10.63 -9.17 -5.30
CA TYR A 536 11.54 -8.13 -5.79
C TYR A 536 11.33 -6.80 -5.07
N VAL A 537 10.07 -6.36 -5.04
CA VAL A 537 9.65 -5.13 -4.39
C VAL A 537 8.65 -5.48 -3.30
N SER A 538 8.88 -5.00 -2.08
CA SER A 538 8.10 -5.37 -0.91
C SER A 538 7.30 -4.19 -0.33
N LEU A 539 6.60 -3.39 -1.14
CA LEU A 539 5.94 -2.16 -0.71
C LEU A 539 4.85 -2.38 0.36
N LEU A 540 4.65 -1.36 1.18
CA LEU A 540 3.53 -1.21 2.11
C LEU A 540 2.64 -0.05 1.66
N GLU A 541 1.46 0.07 2.27
CA GLU A 541 0.50 1.13 1.96
C GLU A 541 1.10 2.54 2.03
N GLN A 542 1.97 2.78 3.01
CA GLN A 542 2.59 4.09 3.23
C GLN A 542 3.55 4.48 2.10
N ASP A 543 4.07 3.52 1.32
CA ASP A 543 4.97 3.81 0.21
C ASP A 543 4.19 4.35 -1.00
N TYR A 544 2.99 3.83 -1.25
CA TYR A 544 2.08 4.38 -2.25
C TYR A 544 1.59 5.78 -1.87
N GLU A 545 1.23 5.98 -0.60
CA GLU A 545 0.84 7.30 -0.08
C GLU A 545 1.99 8.32 -0.19
N TRP A 546 3.23 7.87 0.11
CA TRP A 546 4.46 8.65 -0.03
C TRP A 546 4.70 9.10 -1.48
N LEU A 547 4.69 8.17 -2.45
CA LEU A 547 4.95 8.50 -3.85
C LEU A 547 3.93 9.53 -4.38
N VAL A 548 2.64 9.28 -4.14
CA VAL A 548 1.58 10.22 -4.58
C VAL A 548 1.73 11.57 -3.90
N GLY A 549 2.15 11.62 -2.64
CA GLY A 549 2.44 12.87 -1.92
C GLY A 549 3.48 13.72 -2.66
N HIS A 550 4.62 13.14 -3.02
CA HIS A 550 5.69 13.85 -3.74
C HIS A 550 5.31 14.20 -5.18
N VAL A 551 4.66 13.27 -5.91
CA VAL A 551 4.19 13.58 -7.28
C VAL A 551 3.18 14.73 -7.25
N LYS A 552 2.31 14.79 -6.23
CA LYS A 552 1.41 15.93 -6.04
C LYS A 552 2.15 17.23 -5.78
N GLN A 553 3.23 17.22 -5.00
CA GLN A 553 4.05 18.42 -4.79
C GLN A 553 4.62 18.95 -6.11
N ILE A 554 5.15 18.04 -6.96
CA ILE A 554 5.60 18.40 -8.32
C ILE A 554 4.43 18.90 -9.17
N ALA A 555 3.29 18.21 -9.15
CA ALA A 555 2.11 18.61 -9.89
C ALA A 555 1.63 20.01 -9.48
N ASN A 556 1.62 20.30 -8.17
CA ASN A 556 1.26 21.61 -7.63
C ASN A 556 2.21 22.71 -8.13
N THR A 557 3.48 22.37 -8.34
CA THR A 557 4.53 23.29 -8.77
C THR A 557 4.53 23.52 -10.28
N CYS A 558 4.32 22.46 -11.07
CA CYS A 558 4.49 22.51 -12.53
C CYS A 558 3.16 22.71 -13.26
N CYS A 559 2.08 22.08 -12.81
CA CYS A 559 0.82 21.97 -13.54
C CYS A 559 -0.42 22.26 -12.70
N ASN A 560 -0.31 23.06 -11.63
CA ASN A 560 -1.43 23.43 -10.75
C ASN A 560 -2.17 22.23 -10.10
N GLY A 561 -1.48 21.11 -9.94
CA GLY A 561 -1.99 19.89 -9.33
C GLY A 561 -2.68 18.93 -10.30
N ARG A 562 -2.58 19.17 -11.62
CA ARG A 562 -3.15 18.29 -12.67
C ARG A 562 -2.44 16.93 -12.68
N LEU A 563 -3.11 15.95 -12.08
CA LEU A 563 -2.63 14.59 -11.90
C LEU A 563 -3.74 13.60 -12.21
N ILE A 564 -3.46 12.61 -13.04
CA ILE A 564 -4.41 11.54 -13.38
C ILE A 564 -3.76 10.21 -13.06
N SER A 565 -4.36 9.47 -12.14
CA SER A 565 -3.96 8.11 -11.83
C SER A 565 -4.81 7.12 -12.62
N VAL A 566 -4.22 6.04 -13.13
CA VAL A 566 -4.88 4.99 -13.92
C VAL A 566 -4.52 3.65 -13.32
N LEU A 567 -5.51 2.86 -12.92
CA LEU A 567 -5.30 1.55 -12.32
C LEU A 567 -4.70 0.54 -13.33
N GLU A 568 -3.63 -0.14 -12.93
CA GLU A 568 -2.97 -1.22 -13.68
C GLU A 568 -3.06 -2.55 -12.89
N GLY A 569 -1.93 -3.10 -12.41
CA GLY A 569 -1.84 -4.36 -11.68
C GLY A 569 -2.30 -4.30 -10.21
N GLY A 570 -2.34 -5.48 -9.60
CA GLY A 570 -2.75 -5.69 -8.20
C GLY A 570 -3.80 -6.80 -8.09
N TYR A 571 -3.40 -7.96 -7.58
CA TYR A 571 -4.13 -9.21 -7.78
C TYR A 571 -4.46 -9.94 -6.48
N ASN A 572 -3.84 -9.54 -5.37
CA ASN A 572 -4.13 -10.11 -4.08
C ASN A 572 -5.40 -9.50 -3.49
N PHE A 573 -6.53 -10.15 -3.80
CA PHE A 573 -7.84 -9.89 -3.20
C PHE A 573 -8.08 -10.67 -1.90
N HIS A 574 -7.12 -11.50 -1.47
CA HIS A 574 -7.22 -12.33 -0.27
C HIS A 574 -6.61 -11.62 0.95
N GLY A 575 -7.44 -11.33 1.94
CA GLY A 575 -7.03 -10.79 3.22
C GLY A 575 -8.20 -10.92 4.18
N ARG A 576 -7.95 -11.33 5.44
CA ARG A 576 -9.01 -11.71 6.38
C ARG A 576 -10.16 -10.68 6.40
N MET A 577 -9.83 -9.40 6.58
CA MET A 577 -10.82 -8.31 6.58
C MET A 577 -10.74 -7.37 5.38
N VAL A 578 -9.54 -7.03 4.93
CA VAL A 578 -9.30 -6.17 3.76
C VAL A 578 -8.10 -6.71 2.99
N SER A 579 -8.23 -6.80 1.68
CA SER A 579 -7.15 -7.29 0.83
C SER A 579 -5.97 -6.30 0.77
N PRO A 580 -4.74 -6.78 0.54
CA PRO A 580 -3.60 -5.91 0.27
C PRO A 580 -3.85 -4.91 -0.85
N PHE A 581 -4.46 -5.37 -1.95
CA PHE A 581 -4.85 -4.52 -3.07
C PHE A 581 -5.74 -3.34 -2.60
N ALA A 582 -6.84 -3.63 -1.91
CA ALA A 582 -7.77 -2.58 -1.46
C ALA A 582 -7.12 -1.59 -0.48
N ARG A 583 -6.21 -2.04 0.39
CA ARG A 583 -5.46 -1.16 1.30
C ARG A 583 -4.49 -0.24 0.55
N SER A 584 -3.80 -0.75 -0.47
CA SER A 584 -2.89 0.03 -1.31
C SER A 584 -3.64 1.09 -2.13
N VAL A 585 -4.73 0.70 -2.80
CA VAL A 585 -5.61 1.62 -3.55
C VAL A 585 -6.17 2.71 -2.63
N ALA A 586 -6.55 2.34 -1.40
CA ALA A 586 -7.01 3.29 -0.39
C ALA A 586 -5.93 4.30 0.03
N ALA A 587 -4.71 3.84 0.28
CA ALA A 587 -3.61 4.71 0.65
C ALA A 587 -3.23 5.68 -0.48
N HIS A 588 -3.16 5.18 -1.71
CA HIS A 588 -2.98 6.00 -2.91
C HIS A 588 -4.08 7.06 -3.06
N THR A 589 -5.35 6.65 -2.93
CA THR A 589 -6.47 7.58 -3.08
C THR A 589 -6.50 8.62 -1.95
N ARG A 590 -6.16 8.23 -0.72
CA ARG A 590 -6.07 9.17 0.42
C ARG A 590 -5.08 10.29 0.14
N ALA A 591 -3.93 9.96 -0.42
CA ALA A 591 -2.93 10.94 -0.84
C ALA A 591 -3.49 11.87 -1.94
N LEU A 592 -4.20 11.32 -2.93
CA LEU A 592 -4.85 12.10 -4.00
C LEU A 592 -5.87 13.12 -3.46
N ILE A 593 -6.77 12.69 -2.57
CA ILE A 593 -7.86 13.52 -2.04
C ILE A 593 -7.43 14.48 -0.94
N ASN A 594 -6.19 14.37 -0.44
CA ASN A 594 -5.65 15.28 0.58
C ASN A 594 -5.68 16.73 0.03
N PRO A 595 -6.38 17.67 0.69
CA PRO A 595 -6.51 19.04 0.20
C PRO A 595 -5.21 19.85 0.29
N ALA A 596 -4.19 19.36 1.01
CA ALA A 596 -2.90 20.03 1.10
C ALA A 596 -2.31 20.29 -0.31
N GLN A 597 -1.88 21.53 -0.51
CA GLN A 597 -1.31 22.02 -1.77
C GLN A 597 0.17 22.37 -1.62
N GLU A 598 0.88 21.52 -0.89
CA GLU A 598 2.32 21.67 -0.68
C GLU A 598 3.04 21.72 -2.02
N GLN A 599 3.97 22.65 -2.15
CA GLN A 599 4.82 22.78 -3.33
C GLN A 599 6.01 21.84 -3.18
N TRP A 600 6.71 21.59 -4.30
CA TRP A 600 7.94 20.83 -4.28
C TRP A 600 9.02 21.56 -3.47
N ASP A 601 9.62 20.85 -2.52
CA ASP A 601 10.68 21.36 -1.65
C ASP A 601 11.89 20.43 -1.71
N GLU A 602 12.99 20.93 -2.27
CA GLU A 602 14.25 20.20 -2.42
C GLU A 602 14.93 19.95 -1.07
N GLU A 603 14.77 20.84 -0.09
CA GLU A 603 15.37 20.66 1.23
C GLU A 603 14.68 19.54 2.02
N GLU A 604 13.35 19.47 1.95
CA GLU A 604 12.60 18.38 2.59
C GLU A 604 12.97 17.01 2.00
N ILE A 605 13.13 16.93 0.68
CA ILE A 605 13.56 15.70 0.02
C ILE A 605 14.99 15.32 0.38
N ALA A 606 15.90 16.28 0.48
CA ALA A 606 17.26 16.01 0.94
C ALA A 606 17.29 15.52 2.40
N LYS A 607 16.47 16.08 3.28
CA LYS A 607 16.33 15.62 4.68
C LYS A 607 15.77 14.20 4.73
N GLU A 608 14.76 13.90 3.94
CA GLU A 608 14.18 12.56 3.87
C GLU A 608 15.17 11.54 3.29
N ALA A 609 15.94 11.91 2.26
CA ALA A 609 17.02 11.09 1.73
C ALA A 609 18.03 10.72 2.81
N ALA A 610 18.49 11.70 3.60
CA ALA A 610 19.41 11.46 4.70
C ALA A 610 18.80 10.54 5.78
N HIS A 611 17.51 10.71 6.09
CA HIS A 611 16.80 9.85 7.03
C HIS A 611 16.70 8.40 6.54
N GLU A 612 16.31 8.20 5.28
CA GLU A 612 16.18 6.87 4.70
C GLU A 612 17.52 6.17 4.51
N GLN A 613 18.58 6.89 4.14
CA GLN A 613 19.94 6.35 4.09
C GLN A 613 20.41 5.91 5.49
N ALA A 614 20.09 6.67 6.54
CA ALA A 614 20.38 6.27 7.91
C ALA A 614 19.59 5.01 8.32
N LEU A 615 18.31 4.90 7.93
CA LEU A 615 17.52 3.68 8.14
C LEU A 615 18.10 2.49 7.39
N LEU A 616 18.48 2.67 6.12
CA LEU A 616 19.09 1.61 5.30
C LEU A 616 20.42 1.14 5.91
N ALA A 617 21.27 2.07 6.35
CA ALA A 617 22.51 1.75 7.05
C ALA A 617 22.26 0.92 8.32
N ASN A 618 21.20 1.22 9.07
CA ASN A 618 20.81 0.42 10.23
C ASN A 618 20.35 -0.99 9.85
N TYR A 619 19.63 -1.16 8.74
CA TYR A 619 19.21 -2.49 8.24
C TYR A 619 20.37 -3.30 7.67
N MET A 620 21.37 -2.63 7.09
CA MET A 620 22.55 -3.25 6.51
C MET A 620 23.69 -3.47 7.52
N ALA A 621 23.59 -2.91 8.72
CA ALA A 621 24.58 -3.10 9.77
C ALA A 621 24.66 -4.59 10.17
N PRO A 622 25.87 -5.18 10.25
CA PRO A 622 26.00 -6.56 10.72
C PRO A 622 25.45 -6.67 12.13
N ALA A 623 24.68 -7.73 12.40
CA ALA A 623 24.16 -8.00 13.74
C ALA A 623 25.32 -7.96 14.75
N ALA A 624 25.23 -7.09 15.75
CA ALA A 624 26.21 -7.05 16.83
C ALA A 624 26.34 -8.47 17.42
N PRO A 625 27.55 -8.99 17.65
CA PRO A 625 27.70 -10.29 18.29
C PRO A 625 26.96 -10.22 19.63
N ALA A 626 26.05 -11.16 19.85
CA ALA A 626 25.28 -11.24 21.07
C ALA A 626 26.24 -11.17 22.27
N VAL A 627 26.17 -10.07 23.03
CA VAL A 627 26.92 -9.92 24.28
C VAL A 627 26.34 -10.93 25.25
N MET A 628 26.93 -12.12 25.30
CA MET A 628 26.70 -13.06 26.39
C MET A 628 27.15 -12.37 27.68
N LEU A 629 26.20 -11.99 28.52
CA LEU A 629 26.48 -11.61 29.90
C LEU A 629 27.26 -12.75 30.56
N GLN A 630 28.53 -12.50 30.85
CA GLN A 630 29.35 -13.40 31.67
C GLN A 630 28.81 -13.41 33.11
N THR A 631 27.99 -14.40 33.45
CA THR A 631 27.74 -14.72 34.86
C THR A 631 28.99 -15.36 35.45
N LYS A 632 29.61 -14.65 36.40
CA LYS A 632 30.78 -15.09 37.18
C LYS A 632 30.54 -16.46 37.82
N LYS A 633 31.40 -17.43 37.47
CA LYS A 633 31.57 -18.72 38.15
C LYS A 633 31.88 -18.51 39.64
N ARG A 634 31.08 -19.11 40.53
CA ARG A 634 31.51 -19.45 41.90
C ARG A 634 32.07 -20.87 41.87
N VAL A 635 33.22 -21.05 42.52
CA VAL A 635 34.16 -22.16 42.38
C VAL A 635 33.89 -23.28 43.40
N LYS A 636 34.02 -24.54 42.92
CA LYS A 636 34.23 -25.85 43.59
C LYS A 636 33.08 -26.41 44.44
N ALA A 637 32.80 -27.72 44.43
CA ALA A 637 33.72 -28.85 44.36
C ALA A 637 33.27 -30.02 43.46
N ASP A 638 34.25 -30.83 43.05
CA ASP A 638 34.23 -31.98 42.14
C ASP A 638 33.45 -33.22 42.68
N ALA A 639 32.71 -33.89 41.79
CA ALA A 639 32.81 -35.33 41.54
C ALA A 639 31.95 -35.72 40.33
N ALA A 640 32.49 -36.64 39.52
CA ALA A 640 32.09 -37.05 38.19
C ALA A 640 30.61 -37.45 38.02
N ILE A 641 30.03 -37.15 36.84
CA ILE A 641 29.27 -38.08 35.98
C ILE A 641 29.16 -37.46 34.57
N SER A 642 29.48 -38.26 33.56
CA SER A 642 29.51 -37.94 32.14
C SER A 642 28.11 -38.02 31.52
N THR A 643 27.69 -36.95 30.84
CA THR A 643 26.68 -37.04 29.77
C THR A 643 27.02 -36.05 28.66
N GLY A 644 27.66 -36.55 27.60
CA GLY A 644 27.75 -35.84 26.34
C GLY A 644 26.55 -36.17 25.46
N ARG A 645 25.95 -35.17 24.81
CA ARG A 645 25.57 -35.24 23.39
C ARG A 645 25.08 -33.91 22.83
N SER A 646 25.82 -33.50 21.80
CA SER A 646 25.48 -32.65 20.65
C SER A 646 24.02 -32.72 20.18
N ARG A 647 23.46 -31.58 19.76
CA ARG A 647 22.36 -31.53 18.78
C ARG A 647 22.84 -30.82 17.51
N SER A 648 23.21 -31.63 16.54
CA SER A 648 23.39 -31.29 15.14
C SER A 648 22.04 -31.20 14.41
N LYS A 649 22.03 -30.44 13.31
CA LYS A 649 20.93 -30.25 12.37
C LYS A 649 20.38 -31.59 11.88
N ARG A 650 19.06 -31.77 11.94
CA ARG A 650 18.35 -32.95 11.45
C ARG A 650 18.03 -32.76 9.97
N ALA A 651 18.57 -33.63 9.11
CA ALA A 651 18.11 -33.80 7.74
C ALA A 651 16.73 -34.51 7.75
N ARG A 652 15.82 -34.07 6.87
CA ARG A 652 14.55 -34.77 6.61
C ARG A 652 14.88 -36.13 5.96
N LYS A 653 14.41 -37.23 6.56
CA LYS A 653 14.37 -38.55 5.91
C LYS A 653 13.01 -38.69 5.23
N GLU A 654 13.02 -39.19 3.99
CA GLU A 654 11.83 -39.72 3.33
C GLU A 654 11.26 -40.88 4.16
N VAL A 655 9.93 -40.93 4.23
CA VAL A 655 9.18 -41.95 4.96
C VAL A 655 8.71 -42.99 3.97
N ASP A 656 9.07 -44.25 4.21
CA ASP A 656 8.56 -45.39 3.45
C ASP A 656 7.17 -45.76 3.99
N TYR A 657 6.15 -45.31 3.26
CA TYR A 657 4.75 -45.51 3.61
C TYR A 657 4.29 -46.97 3.53
N VAL A 658 5.05 -47.85 2.85
CA VAL A 658 4.71 -49.28 2.75
C VAL A 658 5.10 -50.02 4.02
N ALA A 659 6.23 -49.66 4.64
CA ALA A 659 6.64 -50.19 5.93
C ALA A 659 5.69 -49.75 7.06
N LEU A 660 5.26 -48.48 7.04
CA LEU A 660 4.34 -47.92 8.04
C LEU A 660 2.93 -48.56 7.97
N ALA A 661 2.46 -48.90 6.77
CA ALA A 661 1.17 -49.58 6.59
C ALA A 661 1.18 -51.04 7.10
N LYS A 662 2.36 -51.68 7.14
CA LYS A 662 2.51 -53.04 7.67
C LYS A 662 2.54 -53.05 9.20
N GLU A 663 3.14 -52.04 9.80
CA GLU A 663 3.27 -51.87 11.26
C GLU A 663 1.95 -51.42 11.94
N LEU A 664 1.01 -50.85 11.18
CA LEU A 664 -0.32 -50.46 11.67
C LEU A 664 -1.38 -51.56 11.55
N ASN A 665 -1.07 -52.66 10.85
CA ASN A 665 -1.95 -53.83 10.68
C ASN A 665 -1.51 -55.05 11.51
N GLU A 666 -0.39 -54.96 12.23
CA GLU A 666 0.03 -55.86 13.31
C GLU A 666 -0.33 -55.24 14.67
#